data_AF-A0A142XH38-F1
#
_entry.id   AF-A0A142XH38-F1
#
_cell.length_a   1.000
_cell.length_b   1.000
_cell.length_c   1.000
_cell.angle_alpha   90.00
_cell.angle_beta   90.00
_cell.angle_gamma   90.00
#
_symmetry.space_group_name_H-M   'P 1'
#
loop_
_entity.id
_entity.type
_entity.pdbx_description
1 polymer ?
#
loop_
_entity_poly.entity_id
_entity_poly.type
_entity_poly.pdbx_seq_one_letter_code
_entity_poly.pdbx_strand_id
1 'polypeptide(L)'
;MAIEFNCPHCQHAYRLKDEFAGKSATCKTCRAKLTIPQPVVVAGGAPRLTAEEIAEAEAKALAALADEQAQVEKDAAAQFIPIECQHCNHKWTEPLAKAGKNALCPECRQRVKIPEPKNDAPVPWNQERSKLPSMAKQNFEKLANVQDAADAKFVSGKALTQAGADGIEYEPRPLKQKVTFALVIVGALLGTTLGIRSCYVGRVERGEDRLMVEAQEEFAKSTGALPANDAPPEAQLCSALLYIAGGEHAARHKEPKIKEALEQFAKARDAIRKAPPSLSRNAVGGELAVAILILGGSEQQARDQVRIRWTPGTDLKTRPNERLYTVLDELRQSLELLRAAEFEFKNHLARRLSRELTKQGQGLLAVEMIPLALFNEKEQDEAKASIALEVLRTDKGSDLPRRVMGDLKGRGPELMKSVPTPASAQTLFFAVDPEKAPRIIAPPAGESMLESSRFAYVGKALVENQPDVAVQLAQRRGPPEGQIRALALCADWSADPGPALDAAQAILSANKGRKEISAFSVLRLAQIAAEKNKPDLAKELANLIADDGMKAWARGAIVQARSGAGSKDKADESWVELPPADKPKEVRAGHAWGLLWVARQNTRLSGDHSAELKIVNTWPTVGIPFGKAGIALGLQDN
;
A
#
# COMPACT_ATOMS: atom_id res chain seq x y z
N MET A 1 -34.40 35.53 0.90
CA MET A 1 -33.49 34.76 1.77
C MET A 1 -32.13 35.46 1.79
N ALA A 2 -31.20 35.05 2.66
CA ALA A 2 -29.85 35.60 2.67
C ALA A 2 -28.91 34.60 1.97
N ILE A 3 -28.10 35.08 1.02
CA ILE A 3 -27.05 34.30 0.36
C ILE A 3 -25.83 34.32 1.27
N GLU A 4 -25.46 33.15 1.76
CA GLU A 4 -24.25 32.94 2.56
C GLU A 4 -23.16 32.34 1.68
N PHE A 5 -22.04 33.05 1.53
CA PHE A 5 -20.89 32.56 0.76
C PHE A 5 -19.57 33.16 1.27
N ASN A 6 -18.46 32.50 1.00
CA ASN A 6 -17.12 32.95 1.38
C ASN A 6 -16.41 33.63 0.20
N CYS A 7 -15.67 34.71 0.46
CA CYS A 7 -14.84 35.32 -0.57
C CYS A 7 -13.79 34.32 -1.09
N PRO A 8 -13.65 34.13 -2.42
CA PRO A 8 -12.73 33.14 -2.99
C PRO A 8 -11.24 33.47 -2.75
N HIS A 9 -10.92 34.72 -2.39
CA HIS A 9 -9.55 35.16 -2.19
C HIS A 9 -9.10 35.12 -0.72
N CYS A 10 -9.98 35.44 0.23
CA CYS A 10 -9.62 35.56 1.65
C CYS A 10 -10.52 34.76 2.61
N GLN A 11 -11.50 34.02 2.09
CA GLN A 11 -12.46 33.20 2.84
C GLN A 11 -13.32 33.96 3.88
N HIS A 12 -13.38 35.29 3.82
CA HIS A 12 -14.29 36.05 4.67
C HIS A 12 -15.76 35.74 4.31
N ALA A 13 -16.56 35.38 5.32
CA ALA A 13 -17.96 35.01 5.15
C ALA A 13 -18.84 36.26 4.93
N TYR A 14 -19.69 36.21 3.91
CA TYR A 14 -20.67 37.24 3.58
C TYR A 14 -22.09 36.69 3.72
N ARG A 15 -22.97 37.49 4.33
CA ARG A 15 -24.42 37.26 4.39
C ARG A 15 -25.12 38.43 3.72
N LEU A 16 -25.45 38.27 2.44
CA LEU A 16 -26.04 39.33 1.61
C LEU A 16 -27.49 39.00 1.26
N LYS A 17 -28.30 40.01 0.96
CA LYS A 17 -29.67 39.82 0.48
C LYS A 17 -29.67 39.26 -0.95
N ASP A 18 -30.70 38.52 -1.33
CA ASP A 18 -30.87 37.95 -2.69
C ASP A 18 -30.79 38.99 -3.82
N GLU A 19 -31.10 40.27 -3.56
CA GLU A 19 -30.99 41.37 -4.52
C GLU A 19 -29.56 41.62 -5.05
N PHE A 20 -28.56 41.07 -4.37
CA PHE A 20 -27.16 41.15 -4.78
C PHE A 20 -26.67 39.92 -5.56
N ALA A 21 -27.52 38.90 -5.73
CA ALA A 21 -27.21 37.73 -6.56
C ALA A 21 -26.76 38.14 -7.97
N GLY A 22 -25.65 37.59 -8.45
CA GLY A 22 -25.09 37.87 -9.78
C GLY A 22 -24.40 39.24 -9.94
N LYS A 23 -24.48 40.14 -8.95
CA LYS A 23 -23.79 41.44 -8.99
C LYS A 23 -22.33 41.30 -8.55
N SER A 24 -21.47 42.16 -9.09
CA SER A 24 -20.08 42.26 -8.64
C SER A 24 -19.96 43.18 -7.43
N ALA A 25 -19.32 42.71 -6.36
CA ALA A 25 -18.98 43.49 -5.17
C ALA A 25 -17.46 43.43 -4.93
N THR A 26 -16.93 44.32 -4.10
CA THR A 26 -15.53 44.24 -3.63
C THR A 26 -15.51 43.66 -2.22
N CYS A 27 -14.58 42.74 -1.97
CA CYS A 27 -14.40 42.18 -0.64
C CYS A 27 -13.98 43.27 0.35
N LYS A 28 -14.66 43.37 1.49
CA LYS A 28 -14.32 44.26 2.61
C LYS A 28 -12.92 44.03 3.17
N THR A 29 -12.42 42.79 3.15
CA THR A 29 -11.12 42.42 3.73
C THR A 29 -9.98 42.55 2.73
N CYS A 30 -10.07 41.90 1.56
CA CYS A 30 -8.97 41.86 0.58
C CYS A 30 -9.14 42.82 -0.61
N ARG A 31 -10.26 43.55 -0.70
CA ARG A 31 -10.61 44.49 -1.79
C ARG A 31 -10.70 43.88 -3.20
N ALA A 32 -10.48 42.58 -3.36
CA ALA A 32 -10.67 41.89 -4.63
C ALA A 32 -12.14 41.94 -5.09
N LYS A 33 -12.36 42.15 -6.39
CA LYS A 33 -13.69 42.14 -7.01
C LYS A 33 -14.18 40.70 -7.09
N LEU A 34 -15.35 40.43 -6.53
CA LEU A 34 -15.99 39.12 -6.50
C LEU A 34 -17.39 39.22 -7.10
N THR A 35 -17.85 38.14 -7.73
CA THR A 35 -19.21 38.00 -8.23
C THR A 35 -20.01 37.17 -7.23
N ILE A 36 -21.13 37.71 -6.77
CA ILE A 36 -21.98 37.03 -5.79
C ILE A 36 -22.71 35.89 -6.53
N PRO A 37 -22.63 34.64 -6.05
CA PRO A 37 -23.22 33.49 -6.74
C PRO A 37 -24.73 33.68 -6.88
N GLN A 38 -25.23 33.53 -8.10
CA GLN A 38 -26.66 33.52 -8.36
C GLN A 38 -27.18 32.11 -8.04
N PRO A 39 -28.22 31.96 -7.19
CA PRO A 39 -28.80 30.65 -6.94
C PRO A 39 -29.30 30.09 -8.28
N VAL A 40 -28.66 29.02 -8.75
CA VAL A 40 -29.04 28.34 -9.98
C VAL A 40 -30.38 27.67 -9.70
N VAL A 41 -31.46 28.26 -10.21
CA VAL A 41 -32.77 27.63 -10.20
C VAL A 41 -32.71 26.52 -11.25
N VAL A 42 -32.36 25.30 -10.83
CA VAL A 42 -32.29 24.14 -11.72
C VAL A 42 -33.71 23.82 -12.18
N ALA A 43 -34.06 24.26 -13.39
CA ALA A 43 -35.30 23.91 -14.08
C ALA A 43 -35.16 22.50 -14.67
N GLY A 44 -35.44 21.47 -13.85
CA GLY A 44 -35.40 20.07 -14.28
C GLY A 44 -35.34 19.14 -13.09
N GLY A 45 -36.51 18.68 -12.63
CA GLY A 45 -36.68 18.02 -11.33
C GLY A 45 -36.15 16.61 -11.21
N ALA A 46 -35.47 16.35 -10.08
CA ALA A 46 -35.74 15.15 -9.30
C ALA A 46 -37.02 15.41 -8.46
N PRO A 47 -37.87 14.40 -8.19
CA PRO A 47 -39.05 14.58 -7.36
C PRO A 47 -38.63 15.15 -6.01
N ARG A 48 -39.14 16.35 -5.69
CA ARG A 48 -39.04 16.90 -4.34
C ARG A 48 -39.85 15.99 -3.44
N LEU A 49 -39.17 15.28 -2.55
CA LEU A 49 -39.81 14.64 -1.41
C LEU A 49 -40.66 15.70 -0.71
N THR A 50 -41.90 15.35 -0.38
CA THR A 50 -42.82 16.26 0.30
C THR A 50 -42.26 16.62 1.67
N ALA A 51 -42.70 17.75 2.25
CA ALA A 51 -42.26 18.15 3.57
C ALA A 51 -42.57 17.07 4.64
N GLU A 52 -43.60 16.23 4.40
CA GLU A 52 -43.94 15.08 5.23
C GLU A 52 -42.93 13.93 5.08
N GLU A 53 -42.47 13.63 3.87
CA GLU A 53 -41.45 12.59 3.64
C GLU A 53 -40.08 13.00 4.20
N ILE A 54 -39.76 14.30 4.16
CA ILE A 54 -38.55 14.83 4.80
C ILE A 54 -38.68 14.75 6.32
N ALA A 55 -39.83 15.09 6.89
CA ALA A 55 -40.07 14.98 8.32
C ALA A 55 -40.03 13.52 8.82
N GLU A 56 -40.57 12.56 8.05
CA GLU A 56 -40.46 11.13 8.37
C GLU A 56 -39.02 10.61 8.24
N ALA A 57 -38.26 11.06 7.23
CA ALA A 57 -36.86 10.68 7.06
C ALA A 57 -35.98 11.26 8.18
N GLU A 58 -36.21 12.51 8.59
CA GLU A 58 -35.52 13.13 9.71
C GLU A 58 -35.91 12.49 11.04
N ALA A 59 -37.19 12.16 11.25
CA ALA A 59 -37.63 11.43 12.44
C ALA A 59 -37.02 10.03 12.53
N LYS A 60 -36.89 9.31 11.40
CA LYS A 60 -36.19 8.01 11.35
C LYS A 60 -34.69 8.14 11.60
N ALA A 61 -34.05 9.18 11.07
CA ALA A 61 -32.64 9.45 11.31
C ALA A 61 -32.37 9.82 12.78
N LEU A 62 -33.25 10.63 13.40
CA LEU A 62 -33.19 10.95 14.83
C LEU A 62 -33.44 9.73 15.71
N ALA A 63 -34.38 8.85 15.35
CA ALA A 63 -34.62 7.61 16.07
C ALA A 63 -33.40 6.66 16.01
N ALA A 64 -32.75 6.54 14.84
CA ALA A 64 -31.56 5.72 14.69
C ALA A 64 -30.35 6.24 15.49
N LEU A 65 -30.21 7.56 15.63
CA LEU A 65 -29.14 8.18 16.43
C LEU A 65 -29.39 8.12 17.94
N ALA A 66 -30.67 8.10 18.37
CA ALA A 66 -31.03 7.98 19.79
C ALA A 66 -30.62 6.61 20.37
N ASP A 67 -30.72 5.54 19.58
CA ASP A 67 -30.30 4.20 20.01
C ASP A 67 -28.78 4.07 20.14
N GLU A 68 -27.98 4.78 19.32
CA GLU A 68 -26.52 4.81 19.46
C GLU A 68 -26.06 5.59 20.70
N GLN A 69 -26.70 6.71 21.05
CA GLN A 69 -26.38 7.45 22.29
C GLN A 69 -26.68 6.65 23.55
N ALA A 70 -27.79 5.89 23.57
CA ALA A 70 -28.13 5.03 24.70
C ALA A 70 -27.14 3.86 24.89
N GLN A 71 -26.49 3.40 23.83
CA GLN A 71 -25.46 2.36 23.89
C GLN A 71 -24.13 2.93 24.42
N VAL A 72 -23.73 4.12 23.94
CA VAL A 72 -22.50 4.80 24.41
C VAL A 72 -22.61 5.22 25.88
N GLU A 73 -23.80 5.64 26.35
CA GLU A 73 -24.03 5.92 27.77
C GLU A 73 -23.97 4.65 28.63
N LYS A 74 -24.41 3.48 28.13
CA LYS A 74 -24.29 2.20 28.85
C LYS A 74 -22.84 1.73 28.96
N ASP A 75 -22.04 1.90 27.92
CA ASP A 75 -20.63 1.49 27.93
C ASP A 75 -19.74 2.49 28.69
N ALA A 76 -20.09 3.78 28.72
CA ALA A 76 -19.43 4.78 29.55
C ALA A 76 -19.80 4.61 31.04
N ALA A 77 -21.05 4.25 31.37
CA ALA A 77 -21.48 3.97 32.74
C ALA A 77 -20.77 2.74 33.35
N ALA A 78 -20.32 1.79 32.52
CA ALA A 78 -19.55 0.63 32.96
C ALA A 78 -18.11 0.97 33.42
N GLN A 79 -17.62 2.19 33.19
CA GLN A 79 -16.26 2.60 33.53
C GLN A 79 -16.15 3.40 34.84
N PHE A 80 -17.24 3.64 35.58
CA PHE A 80 -17.22 4.40 36.82
C PHE A 80 -17.59 3.55 38.04
N ILE A 81 -16.79 3.64 39.11
CA ILE A 81 -17.02 2.97 40.39
C ILE A 81 -17.70 3.99 41.33
N PRO A 82 -18.92 3.72 41.84
CA PRO A 82 -19.53 4.55 42.87
C PRO A 82 -18.78 4.36 44.21
N ILE A 83 -18.35 5.46 44.82
CA ILE A 83 -17.62 5.49 46.09
C ILE A 83 -18.40 6.34 47.08
N GLU A 84 -18.47 5.86 48.33
CA GLU A 84 -19.05 6.58 49.46
C GLU A 84 -17.94 6.92 50.45
N CYS A 85 -17.77 8.20 50.81
CA CYS A 85 -16.79 8.59 51.83
C CYS A 85 -17.26 8.13 53.21
N GLN A 86 -16.46 7.30 53.89
CA GLN A 86 -16.74 6.81 55.23
C GLN A 86 -16.80 7.90 56.32
N HIS A 87 -16.33 9.12 56.03
CA HIS A 87 -16.29 10.22 57.00
C HIS A 87 -17.49 11.17 56.91
N CYS A 88 -17.94 11.51 55.69
CA CYS A 88 -19.05 12.45 55.48
C CYS A 88 -20.23 11.86 54.68
N ASN A 89 -20.17 10.59 54.30
CA ASN A 89 -21.19 9.86 53.51
C ASN A 89 -21.52 10.49 52.14
N HIS A 90 -20.67 11.35 51.62
CA HIS A 90 -20.81 11.89 50.26
C HIS A 90 -20.52 10.78 49.23
N LYS A 91 -21.43 10.63 48.25
CA LYS A 91 -21.34 9.63 47.18
C LYS A 91 -20.91 10.30 45.88
N TRP A 92 -19.81 9.83 45.28
CA TRP A 92 -19.33 10.29 43.97
C TRP A 92 -18.81 9.11 43.14
N THR A 93 -18.52 9.36 41.87
CA THR A 93 -18.02 8.36 40.93
C THR A 93 -16.57 8.65 40.51
N GLU A 94 -15.73 7.63 40.44
CA GLU A 94 -14.35 7.72 39.90
C GLU A 94 -14.14 6.66 38.81
N PRO A 95 -13.25 6.90 37.84
CA PRO A 95 -13.01 5.97 36.74
C PRO A 95 -12.28 4.71 37.22
N LEU A 96 -12.57 3.58 36.56
CA LEU A 96 -12.01 2.24 36.84
C LEU A 96 -10.46 2.23 36.90
N ALA A 97 -9.80 3.10 36.12
CA ALA A 97 -8.33 3.26 36.12
C ALA A 97 -7.74 3.73 37.46
N LYS A 98 -8.57 4.20 38.39
CA LYS A 98 -8.21 4.57 39.76
C LYS A 98 -8.61 3.53 40.82
N ALA A 99 -9.17 2.38 40.42
CA ALA A 99 -9.42 1.27 41.33
C ALA A 99 -8.15 0.93 42.13
N GLY A 100 -8.28 0.75 43.45
CA GLY A 100 -7.16 0.45 44.35
C GLY A 100 -6.32 1.64 44.80
N LYS A 101 -6.43 2.80 44.12
CA LYS A 101 -5.72 4.03 44.50
C LYS A 101 -6.53 4.84 45.52
N ASN A 102 -5.85 5.74 46.23
CA ASN A 102 -6.49 6.68 47.14
C ASN A 102 -6.98 7.90 46.37
N ALA A 103 -8.25 8.27 46.53
CA ALA A 103 -8.82 9.53 46.07
C ALA A 103 -9.18 10.42 47.26
N LEU A 104 -9.19 11.73 47.05
CA LEU A 104 -9.62 12.70 48.04
C LEU A 104 -11.12 12.94 47.86
N CYS A 105 -11.90 12.83 48.94
CA CYS A 105 -13.31 13.20 48.92
C CYS A 105 -13.47 14.68 48.49
N PRO A 106 -14.34 15.01 47.52
CA PRO A 106 -14.49 16.39 47.05
C PRO A 106 -15.01 17.33 48.15
N GLU A 107 -15.78 16.84 49.12
CA GLU A 107 -16.33 17.68 50.19
C GLU A 107 -15.39 17.78 51.40
N CYS A 108 -15.03 16.66 52.03
CA CYS A 108 -14.27 16.69 53.28
C CYS A 108 -12.75 16.54 53.10
N ARG A 109 -12.26 16.33 51.85
CA ARG A 109 -10.85 16.09 51.49
C ARG A 109 -10.19 14.92 52.21
N GLN A 110 -10.96 14.06 52.87
CA GLN A 110 -10.43 12.84 53.48
C GLN A 110 -10.01 11.85 52.39
N ARG A 111 -8.89 11.16 52.60
CA ARG A 111 -8.40 10.12 51.68
C ARG A 111 -9.26 8.87 51.82
N VAL A 112 -9.91 8.46 50.74
CA VAL A 112 -10.74 7.25 50.65
C VAL A 112 -10.11 6.31 49.63
N LYS A 113 -9.94 5.04 50.01
CA LYS A 113 -9.39 4.01 49.11
C LYS A 113 -10.51 3.51 48.20
N ILE A 114 -10.30 3.60 46.89
CA ILE A 114 -11.28 3.14 45.90
C ILE A 114 -11.29 1.60 45.92
N PRO A 115 -12.42 0.94 46.17
CA PRO A 115 -12.50 -0.51 46.18
C PRO A 115 -12.17 -1.07 44.79
N GLU A 116 -11.32 -2.10 44.75
CA GLU A 116 -11.02 -2.82 43.50
C GLU A 116 -12.20 -3.74 43.19
N PRO A 117 -12.81 -3.64 41.99
CA PRO A 117 -13.85 -4.58 41.59
C PRO A 117 -13.22 -5.98 41.57
N LYS A 118 -13.77 -6.89 42.38
CA LYS A 118 -13.39 -8.29 42.31
C LYS A 118 -13.86 -8.78 40.94
N ASN A 119 -12.92 -9.14 40.07
CA ASN A 119 -13.23 -9.84 38.83
C ASN A 119 -13.72 -11.24 39.20
N ASP A 120 -15.01 -11.36 39.50
CA ASP A 120 -15.70 -12.64 39.68
C ASP A 120 -15.93 -13.34 38.33
N ALA A 121 -14.99 -13.20 37.39
CA ALA A 121 -14.95 -14.06 36.23
C ALA A 121 -14.68 -15.48 36.74
N PRO A 122 -15.56 -16.47 36.46
CA PRO A 122 -15.38 -17.83 36.93
C PRO A 122 -14.03 -18.34 36.42
N VAL A 123 -13.10 -18.53 37.37
CA VAL A 123 -11.77 -19.05 37.07
C VAL A 123 -11.98 -20.44 36.44
N PRO A 124 -11.50 -20.65 35.20
CA PRO A 124 -11.68 -21.91 34.52
C PRO A 124 -10.96 -23.02 35.33
N TRP A 125 -11.74 -24.02 35.77
CA TRP A 125 -11.36 -25.08 36.73
C TRP A 125 -10.17 -25.95 36.28
N ASN A 126 -9.71 -25.78 35.05
CA ASN A 126 -8.65 -26.47 34.35
C ASN A 126 -7.29 -25.73 34.38
N GLN A 127 -7.19 -24.57 35.05
CA GLN A 127 -5.88 -24.01 35.40
C GLN A 127 -5.44 -24.55 36.77
N GLU A 128 -4.70 -25.65 36.75
CA GLU A 128 -4.05 -26.26 37.90
C GLU A 128 -3.07 -25.28 38.56
N ARG A 129 -3.53 -24.55 39.60
CA ARG A 129 -2.62 -24.11 40.65
C ARG A 129 -2.10 -25.36 41.35
N SER A 130 -0.78 -25.51 41.35
CA SER A 130 0.00 -26.49 42.10
C SER A 130 -0.72 -27.01 43.36
N LYS A 131 -0.93 -28.33 43.40
CA LYS A 131 -1.57 -29.09 44.49
C LYS A 131 -0.80 -29.01 45.81
N LEU A 132 -0.73 -27.86 46.47
CA LEU A 132 -0.38 -27.79 47.89
C LEU A 132 -1.26 -26.73 48.59
N PRO A 133 -1.94 -27.09 49.69
CA PRO A 133 -2.68 -26.13 50.50
C PRO A 133 -1.71 -25.09 51.08
N SER A 134 -2.13 -23.82 51.11
CA SER A 134 -1.32 -22.67 51.54
C SER A 134 -0.88 -22.68 53.03
N MET A 135 -1.17 -23.76 53.77
CA MET A 135 -0.72 -23.96 55.16
C MET A 135 0.12 -25.23 55.38
N ALA A 136 0.51 -25.97 54.33
CA ALA A 136 1.41 -27.11 54.48
C ALA A 136 2.86 -26.63 54.69
N LYS A 137 3.27 -26.51 55.96
CA LYS A 137 4.67 -26.26 56.36
C LYS A 137 5.57 -27.37 55.78
N GLN A 138 6.38 -27.03 54.79
CA GLN A 138 7.49 -27.88 54.33
C GLN A 138 8.69 -27.73 55.26
N ASN A 139 8.57 -28.22 56.49
CA ASN A 139 9.72 -28.38 57.39
C ASN A 139 9.89 -29.87 57.68
N PHE A 140 10.63 -30.55 56.81
CA PHE A 140 11.32 -31.78 57.16
C PHE A 140 12.80 -31.52 56.93
N GLU A 141 13.50 -31.08 57.98
CA GLU A 141 14.94 -31.29 58.08
C GLU A 141 15.15 -32.81 58.02
N LYS A 142 15.68 -33.30 56.90
CA LYS A 142 16.16 -34.68 56.80
C LYS A 142 17.27 -34.84 57.84
N LEU A 143 16.99 -35.56 58.92
CA LEU A 143 17.99 -35.97 59.90
C LEU A 143 19.11 -36.71 59.17
N ALA A 144 20.35 -36.26 59.35
CA ALA A 144 21.51 -36.91 58.77
C ALA A 144 21.55 -38.39 59.21
N ASN A 145 21.51 -39.30 58.24
CA ASN A 145 21.60 -40.77 58.36
C ASN A 145 20.29 -41.59 58.40
N VAL A 146 19.12 -41.02 58.11
CA VAL A 146 17.90 -41.82 57.90
C VAL A 146 17.58 -41.90 56.41
N GLN A 147 17.85 -43.06 55.80
CA GLN A 147 17.40 -43.36 54.42
C GLN A 147 15.90 -43.64 54.43
N ASP A 148 15.15 -42.79 53.74
CA ASP A 148 13.70 -42.90 53.61
C ASP A 148 13.36 -44.04 52.63
N ALA A 149 12.34 -44.86 52.95
CA ALA A 149 11.97 -46.04 52.16
C ALA A 149 11.46 -45.68 50.75
N ALA A 150 11.14 -44.40 50.51
CA ALA A 150 10.81 -43.87 49.19
C ALA A 150 12.04 -43.65 48.28
N ASP A 151 13.25 -43.50 48.85
CA ASP A 151 14.50 -43.26 48.11
C ASP A 151 15.20 -44.58 47.69
N ALA A 152 14.77 -45.73 48.20
CA ALA A 152 15.34 -47.05 47.88
C ALA A 152 14.55 -47.79 46.78
N LYS A 153 14.49 -47.24 45.56
CA LYS A 153 13.68 -47.85 44.49
C LYS A 153 14.40 -48.73 43.48
N PHE A 154 15.73 -48.86 43.50
CA PHE A 154 16.42 -49.76 42.57
C PHE A 154 17.67 -50.40 43.19
N VAL A 155 17.61 -51.71 43.42
CA VAL A 155 18.79 -52.54 43.71
C VAL A 155 19.59 -52.62 42.40
N SER A 156 20.85 -52.16 42.40
CA SER A 156 21.65 -52.18 41.17
C SER A 156 21.83 -53.62 40.67
N GLY A 157 21.80 -53.83 39.36
CA GLY A 157 21.96 -55.17 38.77
C GLY A 157 23.23 -55.91 39.20
N LYS A 158 24.27 -55.17 39.63
CA LYS A 158 25.49 -55.72 40.23
C LYS A 158 25.28 -56.36 41.60
N ALA A 159 24.39 -55.80 42.43
CA ALA A 159 24.08 -56.36 43.74
C ALA A 159 23.22 -57.63 43.62
N LEU A 160 22.35 -57.72 42.62
CA LEU A 160 21.56 -58.93 42.31
C LEU A 160 22.42 -60.05 41.72
N THR A 161 23.41 -59.74 40.89
CA THR A 161 24.38 -60.72 40.38
C THR A 161 25.34 -61.19 41.47
N GLN A 162 25.79 -60.31 42.36
CA GLN A 162 26.62 -60.71 43.51
C GLN A 162 25.86 -61.55 44.55
N ALA A 163 24.54 -61.43 44.63
CA ALA A 163 23.69 -62.23 45.52
C ALA A 163 23.30 -63.61 44.97
N GLY A 164 23.77 -63.98 43.76
CA GLY A 164 23.48 -65.29 43.14
C GLY A 164 22.00 -65.49 42.74
N ALA A 165 21.25 -64.39 42.58
CA ALA A 165 19.85 -64.39 42.17
C ALA A 165 19.69 -64.18 40.64
N ASP A 166 20.66 -64.63 39.85
CA ASP A 166 20.77 -64.43 38.40
C ASP A 166 20.24 -65.61 37.55
N GLY A 167 19.78 -66.68 38.19
CA GLY A 167 19.19 -67.86 37.54
C GLY A 167 17.76 -67.68 36.99
N ILE A 168 17.35 -66.46 36.64
CA ILE A 168 16.04 -66.23 36.02
C ILE A 168 16.19 -66.42 34.51
N GLU A 169 15.74 -67.57 34.00
CA GLU A 169 15.54 -67.81 32.58
C GLU A 169 14.56 -66.76 32.04
N TYR A 170 15.09 -65.71 31.40
CA TYR A 170 14.26 -64.66 30.81
C TYR A 170 13.51 -65.25 29.62
N GLU A 171 12.20 -65.44 29.77
CA GLU A 171 11.34 -65.78 28.64
C GLU A 171 11.57 -64.78 27.48
N PRO A 172 11.76 -65.26 26.24
CA PRO A 172 12.04 -64.40 25.11
C PRO A 172 10.90 -63.39 24.96
N ARG A 173 11.23 -62.10 25.16
CA ARG A 173 10.24 -61.01 25.11
C ARG A 173 9.33 -61.17 23.89
N PRO A 174 7.99 -61.14 24.07
CA PRO A 174 7.06 -61.40 22.99
C PRO A 174 7.30 -60.41 21.85
N LEU A 175 7.18 -60.89 20.61
CA LEU A 175 7.47 -60.10 19.41
C LEU A 175 6.73 -58.75 19.41
N LYS A 176 5.50 -58.73 19.94
CA LYS A 176 4.71 -57.50 20.17
C LYS A 176 5.48 -56.46 20.98
N GLN A 177 6.15 -56.84 22.06
CA GLN A 177 6.89 -55.91 22.91
C GLN A 177 8.13 -55.36 22.19
N LYS A 178 8.82 -56.18 21.40
CA LYS A 178 9.94 -55.73 20.56
C LYS A 178 9.48 -54.72 19.50
N VAL A 179 8.34 -54.99 18.85
CA VAL A 179 7.72 -54.09 17.86
C VAL A 179 7.27 -52.78 18.53
N THR A 180 6.65 -52.83 19.72
CA THR A 180 6.24 -51.61 20.44
C THR A 180 7.45 -50.77 20.84
N PHE A 181 8.52 -51.36 21.36
CA PHE A 181 9.74 -50.62 21.68
C PHE A 181 10.37 -49.98 20.43
N ALA A 182 10.41 -50.71 19.31
CA ALA A 182 10.87 -50.18 18.04
C ALA A 182 9.99 -49.00 17.58
N LEU A 183 8.66 -49.12 17.66
CA LEU A 183 7.72 -48.05 17.31
C LEU A 183 7.86 -46.82 18.21
N VAL A 184 8.10 -46.99 19.51
CA VAL A 184 8.34 -45.86 20.43
C VAL A 184 9.64 -45.14 20.08
N ILE A 185 10.72 -45.87 19.79
CA ILE A 185 11.99 -45.26 19.37
C ILE A 185 11.83 -44.52 18.05
N VAL A 186 11.19 -45.16 17.06
CA VAL A 186 10.89 -44.53 15.76
C VAL A 186 10.00 -43.31 15.93
N GLY A 187 8.97 -43.39 16.77
CA GLY A 187 8.09 -42.26 17.10
C GLY A 187 8.82 -41.11 17.79
N ALA A 188 9.74 -41.41 18.72
CA ALA A 188 10.55 -40.39 19.39
C ALA A 188 11.53 -39.73 18.43
N LEU A 189 12.16 -40.49 17.53
CA LEU A 189 13.04 -39.94 16.48
C LEU A 189 12.23 -39.07 15.50
N LEU A 190 11.07 -39.55 15.05
CA LEU A 190 10.17 -38.77 14.19
C LEU A 190 9.69 -37.49 14.90
N GLY A 191 9.26 -37.58 16.15
CA GLY A 191 8.86 -36.41 16.94
C GLY A 191 9.99 -35.41 17.14
N THR A 192 11.21 -35.88 17.40
CA THR A 192 12.39 -35.01 17.56
C THR A 192 12.78 -34.34 16.25
N THR A 193 12.79 -35.07 15.14
CA THR A 193 13.10 -34.50 13.81
C THR A 193 12.04 -33.50 13.37
N LEU A 194 10.74 -33.78 13.57
CA LEU A 194 9.65 -32.84 13.31
C LEU A 194 9.72 -31.62 14.23
N GLY A 195 10.07 -31.80 15.51
CA GLY A 195 10.26 -30.72 16.47
C GLY A 195 11.43 -29.80 16.10
N ILE A 196 12.58 -30.36 15.71
CA ILE A 196 13.73 -29.58 15.21
C ILE A 196 13.35 -28.83 13.94
N ARG A 197 12.67 -29.49 13.00
CA ARG A 197 12.19 -28.85 11.76
C ARG A 197 11.21 -27.71 12.06
N SER A 198 10.24 -27.91 12.94
CA SER A 198 9.27 -26.88 13.34
C SER A 198 9.95 -25.70 14.06
N CYS A 199 10.91 -25.96 14.95
CA CYS A 199 11.71 -24.91 15.59
C CYS A 199 12.57 -24.13 14.58
N TYR A 200 13.12 -24.81 13.57
CA TYR A 200 13.91 -24.17 12.52
C TYR A 200 13.04 -23.31 11.61
N VAL A 201 11.94 -23.85 11.06
CA VAL A 201 10.99 -23.12 10.21
C VAL A 201 10.39 -21.93 10.97
N GLY A 202 9.95 -22.15 12.21
CA GLY A 202 9.40 -21.08 13.04
C GLY A 202 10.43 -20.02 13.42
N ARG A 203 11.74 -20.32 13.43
CA ARG A 203 12.79 -19.30 13.63
C ARG A 203 13.04 -18.48 12.37
N VAL A 204 12.97 -19.10 11.19
CA VAL A 204 13.12 -18.41 9.90
C VAL A 204 11.95 -17.46 9.66
N GLU A 205 10.71 -17.94 9.83
CA GLU A 205 9.50 -17.13 9.64
C GLU A 205 9.41 -15.98 10.66
N ARG A 206 9.77 -16.25 11.92
CA ARG A 206 9.93 -15.17 12.92
C ARG A 206 11.05 -14.20 12.59
N GLY A 207 12.04 -14.61 11.79
CA GLY A 207 13.13 -13.75 11.33
C GLY A 207 12.63 -12.69 10.33
N GLU A 208 11.85 -13.10 9.34
CA GLU A 208 11.26 -12.22 8.31
C GLU A 208 10.34 -11.16 8.94
N ASP A 209 9.36 -11.61 9.72
CA ASP A 209 8.43 -10.71 10.45
C ASP A 209 9.20 -9.74 11.37
N ARG A 210 10.22 -10.26 12.07
CA ARG A 210 11.04 -9.45 12.97
C ARG A 210 11.84 -8.39 12.22
N LEU A 211 12.39 -8.69 11.04
CA LEU A 211 13.11 -7.71 10.23
C LEU A 211 12.18 -6.57 9.79
N MET A 212 10.94 -6.87 9.41
CA MET A 212 9.96 -5.86 9.03
C MET A 212 9.54 -4.99 10.23
N VAL A 213 9.31 -5.58 11.39
CA VAL A 213 9.01 -4.85 12.63
C VAL A 213 10.20 -3.98 13.06
N GLU A 214 11.42 -4.54 13.07
CA GLU A 214 12.63 -3.79 13.38
C GLU A 214 12.85 -2.62 12.42
N ALA A 215 12.57 -2.81 11.12
CA ALA A 215 12.64 -1.73 10.13
C ALA A 215 11.70 -0.58 10.50
N GLN A 216 10.43 -0.86 10.81
CA GLN A 216 9.46 0.16 11.19
C GLN A 216 9.84 0.85 12.50
N GLU A 217 10.31 0.10 13.50
CA GLU A 217 10.75 0.66 14.78
C GLU A 217 12.01 1.53 14.64
N GLU A 218 13.02 1.07 13.89
CA GLU A 218 14.25 1.83 13.66
C GLU A 218 13.97 3.09 12.86
N PHE A 219 13.07 3.02 11.88
CA PHE A 219 12.65 4.22 11.17
C PHE A 219 11.99 5.22 12.12
N ALA A 220 11.04 4.78 12.94
CA ALA A 220 10.38 5.63 13.95
C ALA A 220 11.37 6.23 14.96
N LYS A 221 12.39 5.47 15.38
CA LYS A 221 13.48 5.96 16.23
C LYS A 221 14.35 6.99 15.50
N SER A 222 14.70 6.74 14.23
CA SER A 222 15.58 7.59 13.42
C SER A 222 14.95 8.92 13.03
N THR A 223 13.63 8.96 12.83
CA THR A 223 12.90 10.20 12.55
C THR A 223 12.75 11.09 13.79
N GLY A 224 13.13 10.58 14.97
CA GLY A 224 12.93 11.24 16.26
C GLY A 224 11.45 11.29 16.62
N ALA A 225 11.14 11.39 17.90
CA ALA A 225 9.79 11.50 18.45
C ALA A 225 9.07 12.83 18.08
N LEU A 226 9.28 13.35 16.88
CA LEU A 226 8.54 14.48 16.35
C LEU A 226 7.09 14.03 16.12
N PRO A 227 6.08 14.78 16.60
CA PRO A 227 4.70 14.52 16.28
C PRO A 227 4.54 14.38 14.76
N ALA A 228 3.68 13.46 14.31
CA ALA A 228 3.50 13.18 12.88
C ALA A 228 3.20 14.44 12.03
N ASN A 229 2.74 15.53 12.64
CA ASN A 229 2.44 16.80 11.97
C ASN A 229 3.67 17.68 11.71
N ASP A 230 4.79 17.43 12.39
CA ASP A 230 6.02 18.26 12.29
C ASP A 230 7.16 17.54 11.54
N ALA A 231 6.94 16.27 11.14
CA ALA A 231 7.93 15.51 10.40
C ALA A 231 8.14 16.12 8.99
N PRO A 232 9.38 16.18 8.49
CA PRO A 232 9.65 16.64 7.14
C PRO A 232 8.80 15.90 6.10
N PRO A 233 8.32 16.56 5.02
CA PRO A 233 7.57 15.93 3.92
C PRO A 233 8.17 14.61 3.44
N GLU A 234 9.50 14.57 3.29
CA GLU A 234 10.23 13.38 2.85
C GLU A 234 10.19 12.24 3.87
N ALA A 235 10.16 12.54 5.17
CA ALA A 235 10.03 11.51 6.20
C ALA A 235 8.66 10.82 6.12
N GLN A 236 7.58 11.56 5.81
CA GLN A 236 6.26 10.97 5.57
C GLN A 236 6.25 10.05 4.35
N LEU A 237 6.90 10.45 3.25
CA LEU A 237 7.01 9.62 2.05
C LEU A 237 7.86 8.37 2.29
N CYS A 238 8.98 8.49 3.01
CA CYS A 238 9.78 7.36 3.46
C CYS A 238 8.98 6.40 4.36
N SER A 239 8.17 6.93 5.29
CA SER A 239 7.28 6.11 6.11
C SER A 239 6.25 5.36 5.26
N ALA A 240 5.65 6.05 4.28
CA ALA A 240 4.71 5.43 3.35
C ALA A 240 5.35 4.26 2.58
N LEU A 241 6.60 4.39 2.14
CA LEU A 241 7.32 3.30 1.48
C LEU A 241 7.53 2.08 2.39
N LEU A 242 7.88 2.27 3.67
CA LEU A 242 7.98 1.17 4.63
C LEU A 242 6.62 0.50 4.88
N TYR A 243 5.55 1.28 4.92
CA TYR A 243 4.20 0.73 5.05
C TYR A 243 3.74 -0.01 3.79
N ILE A 244 4.11 0.46 2.59
CA ILE A 244 3.90 -0.28 1.34
C ILE A 244 4.64 -1.61 1.38
N ALA A 245 5.92 -1.60 1.79
CA ALA A 245 6.73 -2.81 1.93
C ALA A 245 6.17 -3.78 2.98
N GLY A 246 5.71 -3.27 4.13
CA GLY A 246 5.05 -4.06 5.16
C GLY A 246 3.72 -4.67 4.68
N GLY A 247 2.95 -3.92 3.91
CA GLY A 247 1.71 -4.40 3.30
C GLY A 247 1.96 -5.50 2.26
N GLU A 248 2.97 -5.32 1.41
CA GLU A 248 3.42 -6.34 0.46
C GLU A 248 3.88 -7.62 1.17
N HIS A 249 4.72 -7.47 2.20
CA HIS A 249 5.23 -8.59 3.00
C HIS A 249 4.10 -9.37 3.67
N ALA A 250 3.15 -8.69 4.30
CA ALA A 250 1.99 -9.33 4.95
C ALA A 250 1.06 -10.02 3.94
N ALA A 251 0.90 -9.46 2.74
CA ALA A 251 0.10 -10.06 1.67
C ALA A 251 0.75 -11.30 1.06
N ARG A 252 2.09 -11.32 0.97
CA ARG A 252 2.88 -12.44 0.41
C ARG A 252 3.24 -13.52 1.42
N HIS A 253 3.02 -13.27 2.71
CA HIS A 253 3.29 -14.23 3.78
C HIS A 253 2.60 -15.58 3.52
N LYS A 254 3.28 -16.69 3.85
CA LYS A 254 2.77 -18.06 3.62
C LYS A 254 1.40 -18.29 4.26
N GLU A 255 1.28 -17.84 5.51
CA GLU A 255 -0.01 -17.66 6.17
C GLU A 255 -0.47 -16.22 5.91
N PRO A 256 -1.40 -15.99 4.97
CA PRO A 256 -1.74 -14.67 4.48
C PRO A 256 -2.30 -13.80 5.61
N LYS A 257 -1.60 -12.70 5.92
CA LYS A 257 -2.00 -11.76 6.97
C LYS A 257 -2.76 -10.58 6.35
N ILE A 258 -3.88 -10.86 5.67
CA ILE A 258 -4.61 -9.83 4.90
C ILE A 258 -4.98 -8.61 5.74
N LYS A 259 -5.46 -8.82 6.98
CA LYS A 259 -5.84 -7.71 7.86
C LYS A 259 -4.66 -6.77 8.14
N GLU A 260 -3.50 -7.36 8.41
CA GLU A 260 -2.26 -6.62 8.60
C GLU A 260 -1.87 -5.90 7.30
N ALA A 261 -1.96 -6.57 6.14
CA ALA A 261 -1.67 -5.95 4.85
C ALA A 261 -2.55 -4.73 4.57
N LEU A 262 -3.87 -4.85 4.80
CA LEU A 262 -4.83 -3.74 4.67
C LEU A 262 -4.51 -2.59 5.64
N GLU A 263 -4.15 -2.90 6.88
CA GLU A 263 -3.77 -1.90 7.88
C GLU A 263 -2.50 -1.15 7.45
N GLN A 264 -1.49 -1.86 6.95
CA GLN A 264 -0.25 -1.27 6.45
C GLN A 264 -0.51 -0.38 5.22
N PHE A 265 -1.32 -0.83 4.25
CA PHE A 265 -1.69 0.02 3.11
C PHE A 265 -2.52 1.25 3.52
N ALA A 266 -3.38 1.14 4.53
CA ALA A 266 -4.09 2.29 5.09
C ALA A 266 -3.12 3.30 5.73
N LYS A 267 -2.14 2.82 6.53
CA LYS A 267 -1.07 3.66 7.08
C LYS A 267 -0.25 4.35 5.98
N ALA A 268 0.05 3.65 4.89
CA ALA A 268 0.72 4.23 3.72
C ALA A 268 -0.10 5.36 3.09
N ARG A 269 -1.41 5.15 2.86
CA ARG A 269 -2.31 6.20 2.35
C ARG A 269 -2.34 7.43 3.26
N ASP A 270 -2.41 7.22 4.57
CA ASP A 270 -2.44 8.31 5.54
C ASP A 270 -1.13 9.11 5.56
N ALA A 271 0.02 8.43 5.47
CA ALA A 271 1.32 9.08 5.34
C ALA A 271 1.45 9.89 4.04
N ILE A 272 0.97 9.34 2.91
CA ILE A 272 0.92 10.07 1.62
C ILE A 272 -0.03 11.27 1.68
N ARG A 273 -1.15 11.16 2.39
CA ARG A 273 -2.11 12.27 2.56
C ARG A 273 -1.53 13.40 3.38
N LYS A 274 -0.70 13.09 4.39
CA LYS A 274 0.00 14.08 5.22
C LYS A 274 1.13 14.78 4.47
N ALA A 275 1.75 14.12 3.51
CA ALA A 275 2.78 14.74 2.68
C ALA A 275 2.18 15.82 1.74
N PRO A 276 2.84 16.99 1.58
CA PRO A 276 2.42 18.02 0.64
C PRO A 276 2.47 17.50 -0.81
N PRO A 277 1.62 18.04 -1.71
CA PRO A 277 1.66 17.72 -3.14
C PRO A 277 3.07 17.92 -3.73
N SER A 278 3.67 16.84 -4.22
CA SER A 278 4.98 16.84 -4.88
C SER A 278 5.04 15.72 -5.92
N LEU A 279 6.01 15.79 -6.84
CA LEU A 279 6.21 14.73 -7.84
C LEU A 279 6.56 13.40 -7.18
N SER A 280 7.42 13.42 -6.15
CA SER A 280 7.75 12.25 -5.32
C SER A 280 6.53 11.67 -4.62
N ARG A 281 5.63 12.51 -4.07
CA ARG A 281 4.38 12.05 -3.44
C ARG A 281 3.53 11.28 -4.44
N ASN A 282 3.39 11.80 -5.66
CA ASN A 282 2.63 11.14 -6.71
C ASN A 282 3.25 9.79 -7.06
N ALA A 283 4.59 9.74 -7.20
CA ALA A 283 5.30 8.51 -7.51
C ALA A 283 5.12 7.42 -6.43
N VAL A 284 5.24 7.79 -5.14
CA VAL A 284 4.98 6.87 -4.01
C VAL A 284 3.52 6.38 -4.01
N GLY A 285 2.56 7.27 -4.28
CA GLY A 285 1.15 6.85 -4.40
C GLY A 285 0.90 5.93 -5.60
N GLY A 286 1.66 6.09 -6.69
CA GLY A 286 1.65 5.17 -7.82
C GLY A 286 2.14 3.77 -7.44
N GLU A 287 3.23 3.66 -6.68
CA GLU A 287 3.72 2.35 -6.18
C GLU A 287 2.73 1.71 -5.21
N LEU A 288 2.08 2.50 -4.33
CA LEU A 288 1.02 1.98 -3.46
C LEU A 288 -0.12 1.37 -4.29
N ALA A 289 -0.59 2.07 -5.32
CA ALA A 289 -1.66 1.58 -6.19
C ALA A 289 -1.28 0.26 -6.87
N VAL A 290 -0.02 0.10 -7.29
CA VAL A 290 0.49 -1.15 -7.86
C VAL A 290 0.60 -2.25 -6.81
N ALA A 291 1.10 -1.94 -5.61
CA ALA A 291 1.26 -2.91 -4.52
C ALA A 291 -0.08 -3.49 -4.04
N ILE A 292 -1.15 -2.68 -4.03
CA ILE A 292 -2.50 -3.11 -3.65
C ILE A 292 -3.04 -4.25 -4.54
N LEU A 293 -2.58 -4.33 -5.81
CA LEU A 293 -3.00 -5.41 -6.72
C LEU A 293 -2.63 -6.81 -6.20
N ILE A 294 -1.63 -6.92 -5.32
CA ILE A 294 -1.20 -8.19 -4.70
C ILE A 294 -2.28 -8.76 -3.77
N LEU A 295 -3.18 -7.92 -3.25
CA LEU A 295 -4.29 -8.37 -2.41
C LEU A 295 -5.33 -9.18 -3.20
N GLY A 296 -5.40 -9.00 -4.51
CA GLY A 296 -6.36 -9.70 -5.36
C GLY A 296 -6.02 -11.17 -5.54
N GLY A 297 -7.05 -12.02 -5.55
CA GLY A 297 -6.91 -13.44 -5.78
C GLY A 297 -8.11 -14.03 -6.50
N SER A 298 -8.10 -15.35 -6.65
CA SER A 298 -9.26 -16.07 -7.17
C SER A 298 -10.44 -16.01 -6.20
N GLU A 299 -11.65 -16.28 -6.69
CA GLU A 299 -12.85 -16.41 -5.85
C GLU A 299 -12.67 -17.42 -4.71
N GLN A 300 -11.91 -18.50 -4.95
CA GLN A 300 -11.62 -19.51 -3.93
C GLN A 300 -10.67 -18.94 -2.86
N GLN A 301 -9.57 -18.29 -3.25
CA GLN A 301 -8.67 -17.63 -2.30
C GLN A 301 -9.38 -16.56 -1.47
N ALA A 302 -10.37 -15.87 -2.06
CA ALA A 302 -11.19 -14.92 -1.35
C ALA A 302 -12.13 -15.57 -0.32
N ARG A 303 -12.72 -16.73 -0.66
CA ARG A 303 -13.53 -17.52 0.28
C ARG A 303 -12.68 -18.04 1.45
N ASP A 304 -11.46 -18.46 1.17
CA ASP A 304 -10.50 -18.98 2.15
C ASP A 304 -9.82 -17.86 2.96
N GLN A 305 -10.17 -16.59 2.73
CA GLN A 305 -9.55 -15.41 3.35
C GLN A 305 -8.02 -15.36 3.16
N VAL A 306 -7.54 -15.90 2.03
CA VAL A 306 -6.13 -15.87 1.61
C VAL A 306 -5.83 -14.63 0.78
N ARG A 307 -6.81 -14.17 0.01
CA ARG A 307 -6.81 -12.91 -0.74
C ARG A 307 -8.15 -12.20 -0.59
N ILE A 308 -8.28 -10.98 -1.11
CA ILE A 308 -9.56 -10.28 -1.20
C ILE A 308 -10.11 -10.35 -2.62
N ARG A 309 -11.42 -10.13 -2.76
CA ARG A 309 -12.11 -10.11 -4.05
C ARG A 309 -11.70 -8.89 -4.87
N TRP A 310 -11.66 -9.05 -6.18
CA TRP A 310 -11.41 -7.93 -7.10
C TRP A 310 -12.55 -6.90 -7.09
N THR A 311 -13.79 -7.37 -7.19
CA THR A 311 -15.01 -6.55 -7.25
C THR A 311 -16.04 -7.00 -6.21
N PRO A 312 -16.99 -6.12 -5.81
CA PRO A 312 -18.10 -6.51 -4.96
C PRO A 312 -18.99 -7.51 -5.73
N GLY A 313 -19.10 -8.74 -5.22
CA GLY A 313 -19.94 -9.77 -5.84
C GLY A 313 -21.42 -9.47 -5.63
N THR A 314 -22.22 -9.60 -6.69
CA THR A 314 -23.69 -9.39 -6.63
C THR A 314 -24.42 -10.48 -5.83
N ASP A 315 -23.84 -11.67 -5.71
CA ASP A 315 -24.56 -12.86 -5.28
C ASP A 315 -24.30 -13.24 -3.81
N LEU A 316 -23.47 -12.49 -3.10
CA LEU A 316 -23.12 -12.80 -1.71
C LEU A 316 -23.95 -12.00 -0.72
N LYS A 317 -24.75 -12.74 0.03
CA LYS A 317 -25.37 -12.24 1.25
C LYS A 317 -24.27 -12.10 2.31
N THR A 318 -23.78 -10.87 2.50
CA THR A 318 -22.89 -10.55 3.62
C THR A 318 -23.62 -10.77 4.93
N ARG A 319 -22.88 -11.17 5.97
CA ARG A 319 -23.43 -11.13 7.32
C ARG A 319 -23.70 -9.66 7.67
N PRO A 320 -24.82 -9.35 8.35
CA PRO A 320 -25.02 -8.01 8.91
C PRO A 320 -23.77 -7.59 9.69
N ASN A 321 -23.21 -6.43 9.38
CA ASN A 321 -21.99 -5.83 9.95
C ASN A 321 -20.63 -6.30 9.41
N GLU A 322 -20.58 -7.25 8.47
CA GLU A 322 -19.32 -7.61 7.81
C GLU A 322 -19.00 -6.62 6.68
N ARG A 323 -17.98 -5.77 6.87
CA ARG A 323 -17.46 -4.90 5.79
C ARG A 323 -16.69 -5.76 4.80
N LEU A 324 -17.19 -5.84 3.57
CA LEU A 324 -16.46 -6.43 2.46
C LEU A 324 -15.37 -5.46 2.00
N TYR A 325 -14.12 -5.88 2.12
CA TYR A 325 -12.99 -5.19 1.49
C TYR A 325 -12.77 -5.79 0.10
N THR A 326 -12.74 -4.94 -0.91
CA THR A 326 -12.43 -5.34 -2.29
C THR A 326 -11.17 -4.62 -2.78
N VAL A 327 -10.44 -5.23 -3.71
CA VAL A 327 -9.28 -4.57 -4.36
C VAL A 327 -9.73 -3.28 -5.03
N LEU A 328 -10.91 -3.29 -5.66
CA LEU A 328 -11.53 -2.11 -6.26
C LEU A 328 -11.64 -0.94 -5.28
N ASP A 329 -12.16 -1.17 -4.07
CA ASP A 329 -12.33 -0.10 -3.07
C ASP A 329 -10.99 0.45 -2.56
N GLU A 330 -10.04 -0.43 -2.28
CA GLU A 330 -8.68 -0.08 -1.83
C GLU A 330 -7.90 0.68 -2.91
N LEU A 331 -8.03 0.25 -4.16
CA LEU A 331 -7.41 0.89 -5.30
C LEU A 331 -8.03 2.26 -5.58
N ARG A 332 -9.36 2.38 -5.53
CA ARG A 332 -10.07 3.67 -5.67
C ARG A 332 -9.63 4.68 -4.62
N GLN A 333 -9.56 4.28 -3.35
CA GLN A 333 -9.08 5.15 -2.27
C GLN A 333 -7.65 5.65 -2.51
N SER A 334 -6.80 4.80 -3.09
CA SER A 334 -5.40 5.13 -3.38
C SER A 334 -5.26 6.03 -4.61
N LEU A 335 -6.05 5.78 -5.67
CA LEU A 335 -6.08 6.60 -6.88
C LEU A 335 -6.63 8.00 -6.63
N GLU A 336 -7.56 8.18 -5.68
CA GLU A 336 -8.07 9.51 -5.32
C GLU A 336 -6.95 10.44 -4.81
N LEU A 337 -5.92 9.89 -4.14
CA LEU A 337 -4.75 10.68 -3.70
C LEU A 337 -3.95 11.28 -4.86
N LEU A 338 -4.10 10.70 -6.06
CA LEU A 338 -3.39 11.02 -7.30
C LEU A 338 -4.25 11.78 -8.31
N ARG A 339 -5.52 12.04 -8.02
CA ARG A 339 -6.43 12.73 -8.93
C ARG A 339 -5.96 14.13 -9.33
N ALA A 340 -5.27 14.80 -8.40
CA ALA A 340 -4.66 16.12 -8.60
C ALA A 340 -3.28 16.07 -9.31
N ALA A 341 -2.76 14.88 -9.63
CA ALA A 341 -1.48 14.75 -10.33
C ALA A 341 -1.59 15.19 -11.80
N GLU A 342 -0.44 15.47 -12.42
CA GLU A 342 -0.35 15.80 -13.84
C GLU A 342 -0.91 14.67 -14.71
N PHE A 343 -1.55 15.04 -15.82
CA PHE A 343 -2.16 14.09 -16.75
C PHE A 343 -1.17 13.02 -17.23
N GLU A 344 0.06 13.41 -17.57
CA GLU A 344 1.09 12.45 -18.04
C GLU A 344 1.44 11.40 -17.00
N PHE A 345 1.59 11.80 -15.74
CA PHE A 345 1.81 10.85 -14.64
C PHE A 345 0.63 9.88 -14.51
N LYS A 346 -0.60 10.40 -14.51
CA LYS A 346 -1.81 9.58 -14.42
C LYS A 346 -1.89 8.59 -15.59
N ASN A 347 -1.58 9.04 -16.81
CA ASN A 347 -1.59 8.20 -18.01
C ASN A 347 -0.54 7.08 -17.95
N HIS A 348 0.69 7.40 -17.53
CA HIS A 348 1.74 6.38 -17.32
C HIS A 348 1.37 5.36 -16.25
N LEU A 349 0.82 5.83 -15.12
CA LEU A 349 0.34 4.95 -14.05
C LEU A 349 -0.82 4.06 -14.54
N ALA A 350 -1.78 4.63 -15.25
CA ALA A 350 -2.92 3.90 -15.81
C ALA A 350 -2.48 2.78 -16.75
N ARG A 351 -1.48 3.02 -17.62
CA ARG A 351 -0.89 1.97 -18.47
C ARG A 351 -0.20 0.89 -17.65
N ARG A 352 0.59 1.26 -16.63
CA ARG A 352 1.24 0.28 -15.75
C ARG A 352 0.22 -0.58 -15.01
N LEU A 353 -0.80 0.04 -14.40
CA LEU A 353 -1.88 -0.67 -13.71
C LEU A 353 -2.67 -1.56 -14.68
N SER A 354 -2.93 -1.09 -15.91
CA SER A 354 -3.60 -1.88 -16.94
C SER A 354 -2.81 -3.14 -17.30
N ARG A 355 -1.48 -3.04 -17.46
CA ARG A 355 -0.63 -4.23 -17.69
C ARG A 355 -0.75 -5.24 -16.55
N GLU A 356 -0.61 -4.77 -15.31
CA GLU A 356 -0.66 -5.66 -14.14
C GLU A 356 -2.05 -6.27 -13.95
N LEU A 357 -3.13 -5.51 -14.13
CA LEU A 357 -4.50 -6.03 -14.07
C LEU A 357 -4.77 -7.03 -15.20
N THR A 358 -4.35 -6.76 -16.43
CA THR A 358 -4.52 -7.68 -17.56
C THR A 358 -3.76 -8.99 -17.33
N LYS A 359 -2.54 -8.95 -16.78
CA LYS A 359 -1.80 -10.16 -16.37
C LYS A 359 -2.57 -11.01 -15.35
N GLN A 360 -3.37 -10.38 -14.49
CA GLN A 360 -4.22 -11.04 -13.50
C GLN A 360 -5.62 -11.41 -14.06
N GLY A 361 -5.86 -11.24 -15.36
CA GLY A 361 -7.16 -11.50 -15.99
C GLY A 361 -8.24 -10.45 -15.66
N GLN A 362 -7.86 -9.30 -15.12
CA GLN A 362 -8.74 -8.21 -14.66
C GLN A 362 -8.75 -7.01 -15.64
N GLY A 363 -8.62 -7.26 -16.94
CA GLY A 363 -8.60 -6.20 -17.96
C GLY A 363 -9.86 -5.32 -17.96
N LEU A 364 -11.03 -5.89 -17.62
CA LEU A 364 -12.29 -5.15 -17.51
C LEU A 364 -12.22 -4.10 -16.40
N LEU A 365 -11.67 -4.47 -15.23
CA LEU A 365 -11.48 -3.56 -14.11
C LEU A 365 -10.58 -2.38 -14.50
N ALA A 366 -9.53 -2.64 -15.30
CA ALA A 366 -8.64 -1.59 -15.78
C ALA A 366 -9.39 -0.58 -16.66
N VAL A 367 -10.20 -1.06 -17.61
CA VAL A 367 -10.94 -0.23 -18.58
C VAL A 367 -12.04 0.60 -17.92
N GLU A 368 -12.79 0.00 -16.99
CA GLU A 368 -13.97 0.65 -16.41
C GLU A 368 -13.63 1.55 -15.23
N MET A 369 -12.76 1.09 -14.32
CA MET A 369 -12.52 1.81 -13.07
C MET A 369 -11.44 2.87 -13.17
N ILE A 370 -10.27 2.57 -13.76
CA ILE A 370 -9.13 3.48 -13.70
C ILE A 370 -9.46 4.86 -14.28
N PRO A 371 -10.15 4.99 -15.44
CA PRO A 371 -10.58 6.28 -15.96
C PRO A 371 -11.46 7.05 -14.97
N LEU A 372 -12.40 6.38 -14.31
CA LEU A 372 -13.35 7.01 -13.39
C LEU A 372 -12.69 7.44 -12.07
N ALA A 373 -11.77 6.64 -11.54
CA ALA A 373 -11.14 6.87 -10.25
C ALA A 373 -9.96 7.86 -10.32
N LEU A 374 -9.20 7.86 -11.43
CA LEU A 374 -7.96 8.63 -11.54
C LEU A 374 -8.12 9.92 -12.36
N PHE A 375 -9.00 9.94 -13.35
CA PHE A 375 -9.08 11.02 -14.34
C PHE A 375 -10.34 11.88 -14.17
N ASN A 376 -10.19 13.16 -14.51
CA ASN A 376 -11.34 14.06 -14.61
C ASN A 376 -12.17 13.72 -15.84
N GLU A 377 -13.45 14.08 -15.85
CA GLU A 377 -14.40 13.74 -16.92
C GLU A 377 -13.88 14.07 -18.34
N LYS A 378 -13.17 15.20 -18.49
CA LYS A 378 -12.58 15.64 -19.77
C LYS A 378 -11.41 14.79 -20.25
N GLU A 379 -10.70 14.15 -19.34
CA GLU A 379 -9.52 13.30 -19.60
C GLU A 379 -9.91 11.83 -19.78
N GLN A 380 -11.12 11.44 -19.39
CA GLN A 380 -11.55 10.04 -19.34
C GLN A 380 -11.54 9.34 -20.70
N ASP A 381 -11.86 10.05 -21.79
CA ASP A 381 -11.89 9.45 -23.12
C ASP A 381 -10.50 9.07 -23.61
N GLU A 382 -9.51 9.97 -23.42
CA GLU A 382 -8.12 9.68 -23.77
C GLU A 382 -7.55 8.58 -22.86
N ALA A 383 -7.86 8.60 -21.55
CA ALA A 383 -7.44 7.57 -20.62
C ALA A 383 -8.03 6.19 -20.97
N LYS A 384 -9.33 6.12 -21.29
CA LYS A 384 -10.01 4.89 -21.74
C LYS A 384 -9.35 4.32 -22.98
N ALA A 385 -9.07 5.16 -23.97
CA ALA A 385 -8.42 4.73 -25.19
C ALA A 385 -6.98 4.25 -24.95
N SER A 386 -6.21 4.97 -24.14
CA SER A 386 -4.84 4.61 -23.76
C SER A 386 -4.78 3.26 -23.02
N ILE A 387 -5.72 3.00 -22.11
CA ILE A 387 -5.86 1.72 -21.40
C ILE A 387 -6.29 0.61 -22.36
N ALA A 388 -7.27 0.85 -23.23
CA ALA A 388 -7.71 -0.14 -24.21
C ALA A 388 -6.59 -0.56 -25.18
N LEU A 389 -5.75 0.38 -25.59
CA LEU A 389 -4.55 0.10 -26.37
C LEU A 389 -3.55 -0.77 -25.60
N GLU A 390 -3.38 -0.52 -24.30
CA GLU A 390 -2.49 -1.32 -23.45
C GLU A 390 -3.03 -2.74 -23.23
N VAL A 391 -4.35 -2.88 -23.08
CA VAL A 391 -5.03 -4.19 -23.05
C VAL A 391 -4.83 -4.91 -24.38
N LEU A 392 -5.05 -4.24 -25.52
CA LEU A 392 -4.84 -4.84 -26.86
C LEU A 392 -3.40 -5.34 -27.04
N ARG A 393 -2.42 -4.61 -26.50
CA ARG A 393 -1.00 -4.99 -26.54
C ARG A 393 -0.69 -6.22 -25.70
N THR A 394 -1.26 -6.28 -24.49
CA THR A 394 -0.95 -7.32 -23.50
C THR A 394 -1.78 -8.60 -23.74
N ASP A 395 -3.01 -8.44 -24.22
CA ASP A 395 -3.97 -9.50 -24.54
C ASP A 395 -4.65 -9.20 -25.88
N LYS A 396 -4.00 -9.63 -26.98
CA LYS A 396 -4.49 -9.45 -28.35
C LYS A 396 -5.83 -10.16 -28.62
N GLY A 397 -6.20 -11.15 -27.80
CA GLY A 397 -7.45 -11.90 -27.92
C GLY A 397 -8.65 -11.22 -27.25
N SER A 398 -8.42 -10.18 -26.46
CA SER A 398 -9.47 -9.50 -25.71
C SER A 398 -10.46 -8.77 -26.63
N ASP A 399 -11.75 -8.90 -26.36
CA ASP A 399 -12.80 -8.09 -27.00
C ASP A 399 -12.97 -6.70 -26.35
N LEU A 400 -12.31 -6.44 -25.22
CA LEU A 400 -12.43 -5.17 -24.50
C LEU A 400 -12.04 -3.94 -25.34
N PRO A 401 -10.94 -3.95 -26.13
CA PRO A 401 -10.60 -2.82 -26.99
C PRO A 401 -11.67 -2.50 -28.04
N ARG A 402 -12.37 -3.53 -28.56
CA ARG A 402 -13.53 -3.35 -29.48
C ARG A 402 -14.71 -2.70 -28.80
N ARG A 403 -15.02 -3.11 -27.56
CA ARG A 403 -16.11 -2.51 -26.76
C ARG A 403 -15.83 -1.03 -26.48
N VAL A 404 -14.61 -0.72 -26.01
CA VAL A 404 -14.19 0.67 -25.74
C VAL A 404 -14.22 1.50 -27.03
N MET A 405 -13.76 0.95 -28.16
CA MET A 405 -13.89 1.61 -29.45
C MET A 405 -15.35 1.94 -29.77
N GLY A 406 -16.29 1.00 -29.55
CA GLY A 406 -17.72 1.20 -29.76
C GLY A 406 -18.27 2.36 -28.92
N ASP A 407 -17.95 2.37 -27.63
CA ASP A 407 -18.37 3.42 -26.69
C ASP A 407 -17.83 4.80 -27.11
N LEU A 408 -16.56 4.87 -27.50
CA LEU A 408 -15.92 6.12 -27.95
C LEU A 408 -16.49 6.60 -29.30
N LYS A 409 -16.77 5.68 -30.24
CA LYS A 409 -17.43 6.03 -31.53
C LYS A 409 -18.82 6.63 -31.29
N GLY A 410 -19.55 6.15 -30.28
CA GLY A 410 -20.87 6.68 -29.91
C GLY A 410 -20.88 8.16 -29.52
N ARG A 411 -19.74 8.72 -29.09
CA ARG A 411 -19.60 10.15 -28.75
C ARG A 411 -19.47 11.05 -29.99
N GLY A 412 -19.21 10.49 -31.17
CA GLY A 412 -19.17 11.24 -32.42
C GLY A 412 -18.17 12.43 -32.42
N PRO A 413 -18.53 13.58 -33.01
CA PRO A 413 -17.67 14.76 -33.07
C PRO A 413 -17.30 15.39 -31.72
N GLU A 414 -18.06 15.09 -30.66
CA GLU A 414 -17.78 15.62 -29.31
C GLU A 414 -16.50 15.04 -28.72
N LEU A 415 -16.16 13.79 -29.10
CA LEU A 415 -14.92 13.13 -28.72
C LEU A 415 -13.69 14.00 -29.04
N MET A 416 -13.67 14.61 -30.23
CA MET A 416 -12.56 15.43 -30.71
C MET A 416 -12.47 16.81 -30.02
N LYS A 417 -13.52 17.22 -29.30
CA LYS A 417 -13.54 18.47 -28.52
C LYS A 417 -13.05 18.27 -27.08
N SER A 418 -12.82 17.01 -26.66
CA SER A 418 -12.28 16.73 -25.33
C SER A 418 -10.85 17.27 -25.16
N VAL A 419 -10.48 17.56 -23.91
CA VAL A 419 -9.18 18.13 -23.54
C VAL A 419 -8.55 17.21 -22.49
N PRO A 420 -7.42 16.55 -22.79
CA PRO A 420 -6.67 16.61 -24.05
C PRO A 420 -7.41 15.96 -25.23
N THR A 421 -7.11 16.41 -26.46
CA THR A 421 -7.67 15.79 -27.67
C THR A 421 -7.26 14.32 -27.71
N PRO A 422 -8.18 13.38 -27.94
CA PRO A 422 -7.94 11.98 -27.62
C PRO A 422 -7.17 11.28 -28.76
N ALA A 423 -5.87 11.51 -28.81
CA ALA A 423 -4.97 10.93 -29.81
C ALA A 423 -4.88 9.39 -29.69
N SER A 424 -4.99 8.85 -28.47
CA SER A 424 -5.05 7.41 -28.24
C SER A 424 -6.33 6.82 -28.81
N ALA A 425 -7.46 7.55 -28.81
CA ALA A 425 -8.71 7.05 -29.40
C ALA A 425 -8.58 6.88 -30.92
N GLN A 426 -7.92 7.83 -31.60
CA GLN A 426 -7.63 7.68 -33.04
C GLN A 426 -6.76 6.43 -33.28
N THR A 427 -5.68 6.27 -32.53
CA THR A 427 -4.81 5.09 -32.62
C THR A 427 -5.57 3.79 -32.40
N LEU A 428 -6.47 3.76 -31.40
CA LEU A 428 -7.32 2.60 -31.11
C LEU A 428 -8.23 2.25 -32.29
N PHE A 429 -8.81 3.25 -32.95
CA PHE A 429 -9.66 3.02 -34.11
C PHE A 429 -8.89 2.35 -35.24
N PHE A 430 -7.64 2.76 -35.52
CA PHE A 430 -6.79 2.08 -36.50
C PHE A 430 -6.40 0.67 -36.09
N ALA A 431 -6.10 0.47 -34.80
CA ALA A 431 -5.64 -0.82 -34.30
C ALA A 431 -6.73 -1.90 -34.31
N VAL A 432 -7.98 -1.51 -34.10
CA VAL A 432 -9.10 -2.44 -33.96
C VAL A 432 -9.89 -2.64 -35.26
N ASP A 433 -10.12 -1.57 -36.03
CA ASP A 433 -10.93 -1.60 -37.25
C ASP A 433 -10.38 -0.59 -38.28
N PRO A 434 -9.29 -0.94 -38.99
CA PRO A 434 -8.59 -0.02 -39.88
C PRO A 434 -9.46 0.45 -41.06
N GLU A 435 -10.43 -0.35 -41.50
CA GLU A 435 -11.31 -0.01 -42.63
C GLU A 435 -12.32 1.08 -42.27
N LYS A 436 -12.81 1.09 -41.03
CA LYS A 436 -13.78 2.09 -40.53
C LYS A 436 -13.15 3.17 -39.66
N ALA A 437 -11.83 3.18 -39.54
CA ALA A 437 -11.12 4.21 -38.80
C ALA A 437 -11.31 5.58 -39.50
N PRO A 438 -11.55 6.67 -38.74
CA PRO A 438 -11.58 8.01 -39.32
C PRO A 438 -10.28 8.27 -40.09
N ARG A 439 -10.38 8.72 -41.34
CA ARG A 439 -9.18 9.01 -42.15
C ARG A 439 -8.37 10.11 -41.46
N ILE A 440 -7.21 9.74 -40.89
CA ILE A 440 -6.22 10.73 -40.50
C ILE A 440 -5.59 11.24 -41.79
N ILE A 441 -5.72 12.54 -42.05
CA ILE A 441 -5.08 13.22 -43.20
C ILE A 441 -3.59 12.87 -43.18
N ALA A 442 -2.92 12.72 -44.32
CA ALA A 442 -1.47 12.47 -44.28
C ALA A 442 -0.76 13.63 -43.54
N PRO A 443 0.26 13.36 -42.71
CA PRO A 443 0.95 14.43 -42.01
C PRO A 443 1.62 15.36 -43.03
N PRO A 444 1.42 16.70 -42.97
CA PRO A 444 1.93 17.61 -43.98
C PRO A 444 3.45 17.47 -44.13
N ALA A 445 3.93 17.51 -45.37
CA ALA A 445 5.35 17.40 -45.68
C ALA A 445 6.04 18.74 -45.33
N GLY A 446 6.63 18.82 -44.13
CA GLY A 446 7.51 19.92 -43.73
C GLY A 446 6.94 20.93 -42.72
N GLU A 447 5.65 20.86 -42.36
CA GLU A 447 5.06 21.76 -41.38
C GLU A 447 5.15 21.25 -39.94
N SER A 448 5.07 22.19 -38.97
CA SER A 448 4.95 21.86 -37.55
C SER A 448 3.69 21.04 -37.31
N MET A 449 3.83 19.91 -36.63
CA MET A 449 2.72 19.01 -36.35
C MET A 449 2.07 19.36 -35.02
N LEU A 450 0.73 19.36 -34.98
CA LEU A 450 -0.02 19.42 -33.73
C LEU A 450 0.32 18.20 -32.86
N GLU A 451 0.46 18.41 -31.55
CA GLU A 451 0.87 17.35 -30.61
C GLU A 451 -0.05 16.13 -30.66
N SER A 452 -1.37 16.33 -30.62
CA SER A 452 -2.35 15.24 -30.71
C SER A 452 -2.24 14.43 -32.01
N SER A 453 -2.03 15.11 -33.14
CA SER A 453 -1.78 14.43 -34.41
C SER A 453 -0.49 13.63 -34.39
N ARG A 454 0.60 14.16 -33.79
CA ARG A 454 1.87 13.45 -33.64
C ARG A 454 1.68 12.13 -32.91
N PHE A 455 1.01 12.14 -31.76
CA PHE A 455 0.73 10.91 -31.01
C PHE A 455 -0.10 9.92 -31.81
N ALA A 456 -1.12 10.38 -32.54
CA ALA A 456 -1.97 9.50 -33.35
C ALA A 456 -1.17 8.82 -34.48
N TYR A 457 -0.31 9.55 -35.20
CA TYR A 457 0.53 8.92 -36.24
C TYR A 457 1.60 8.00 -35.66
N VAL A 458 2.23 8.40 -34.55
CA VAL A 458 3.22 7.57 -33.86
C VAL A 458 2.58 6.27 -33.39
N GLY A 459 1.42 6.36 -32.74
CA GLY A 459 0.64 5.21 -32.31
C GLY A 459 0.26 4.30 -33.48
N LYS A 460 -0.25 4.88 -34.59
CA LYS A 460 -0.56 4.13 -35.81
C LYS A 460 0.67 3.38 -36.36
N ALA A 461 1.80 4.06 -36.50
CA ALA A 461 3.03 3.45 -37.02
C ALA A 461 3.53 2.31 -36.11
N LEU A 462 3.39 2.44 -34.79
CA LEU A 462 3.73 1.37 -33.84
C LEU A 462 2.79 0.16 -33.96
N VAL A 463 1.48 0.41 -34.15
CA VAL A 463 0.49 -0.66 -34.41
C VAL A 463 0.78 -1.41 -35.71
N GLU A 464 1.23 -0.69 -36.74
CA GLU A 464 1.65 -1.26 -38.03
C GLU A 464 3.05 -1.90 -37.99
N ASN A 465 3.68 -1.96 -36.81
CA ASN A 465 5.02 -2.50 -36.57
C ASN A 465 6.13 -1.79 -37.40
N GLN A 466 6.03 -0.46 -37.52
CA GLN A 466 7.00 0.43 -38.18
C GLN A 466 7.66 1.38 -37.17
N PRO A 467 8.51 0.87 -36.26
CA PRO A 467 9.10 1.69 -35.20
C PRO A 467 10.00 2.81 -35.72
N ASP A 468 10.72 2.60 -36.83
CA ASP A 468 11.60 3.64 -37.41
C ASP A 468 10.80 4.85 -37.91
N VAL A 469 9.67 4.58 -38.57
CA VAL A 469 8.73 5.62 -39.04
C VAL A 469 8.12 6.35 -37.83
N ALA A 470 7.77 5.61 -36.76
CA ALA A 470 7.27 6.19 -35.52
C ALA A 470 8.29 7.15 -34.88
N VAL A 471 9.56 6.77 -34.80
CA VAL A 471 10.64 7.64 -34.28
C VAL A 471 10.81 8.89 -35.15
N GLN A 472 10.84 8.75 -36.48
CA GLN A 472 10.92 9.91 -37.39
C GLN A 472 9.73 10.87 -37.22
N LEU A 473 8.52 10.34 -37.05
CA LEU A 473 7.32 11.13 -36.80
C LEU A 473 7.38 11.86 -35.45
N ALA A 474 7.88 11.18 -34.41
CA ALA A 474 8.04 11.75 -33.08
C ALA A 474 9.06 12.91 -33.06
N GLN A 475 10.13 12.81 -33.87
CA GLN A 475 11.17 13.83 -34.01
C GLN A 475 10.76 15.06 -34.83
N ARG A 476 9.63 15.03 -35.56
CA ARG A 476 9.20 16.17 -36.38
C ARG A 476 9.05 17.44 -35.55
N ARG A 477 9.41 18.59 -36.13
CA ARG A 477 9.46 19.89 -35.47
C ARG A 477 8.14 20.22 -34.75
N GLY A 478 8.26 20.68 -33.50
CA GLY A 478 7.15 21.20 -32.69
C GLY A 478 7.62 21.42 -31.24
N PRO A 479 6.71 21.51 -30.26
CA PRO A 479 7.07 21.67 -28.86
C PRO A 479 7.93 20.48 -28.38
N PRO A 480 9.02 20.72 -27.64
CA PRO A 480 9.94 19.68 -27.20
C PRO A 480 9.24 18.65 -26.30
N GLU A 481 8.34 19.09 -25.41
CA GLU A 481 7.58 18.20 -24.54
C GLU A 481 6.76 17.18 -25.34
N GLY A 482 6.02 17.63 -26.36
CA GLY A 482 5.26 16.73 -27.23
C GLY A 482 6.16 15.80 -28.06
N GLN A 483 7.44 16.12 -28.28
CA GLN A 483 8.38 15.22 -28.96
C GLN A 483 8.87 14.15 -27.98
N ILE A 484 9.23 14.56 -26.76
CA ILE A 484 9.67 13.66 -25.68
C ILE A 484 8.58 12.65 -25.34
N ARG A 485 7.33 13.07 -25.18
CA ARG A 485 6.22 12.14 -24.88
C ARG A 485 5.97 11.16 -26.03
N ALA A 486 6.04 11.62 -27.28
CA ALA A 486 5.91 10.75 -28.44
C ALA A 486 7.06 9.72 -28.53
N LEU A 487 8.30 10.14 -28.22
CA LEU A 487 9.46 9.25 -28.14
C LEU A 487 9.36 8.26 -26.97
N ALA A 488 8.81 8.68 -25.83
CA ALA A 488 8.53 7.78 -24.72
C ALA A 488 7.50 6.70 -25.11
N LEU A 489 6.47 7.06 -25.89
CA LEU A 489 5.54 6.09 -26.47
C LEU A 489 6.24 5.12 -27.43
N CYS A 490 7.10 5.62 -28.33
CA CYS A 490 7.92 4.76 -29.20
C CYS A 490 8.78 3.78 -28.40
N ALA A 491 9.47 4.26 -27.36
CA ALA A 491 10.34 3.44 -26.53
C ALA A 491 9.55 2.39 -25.73
N ASP A 492 8.35 2.70 -25.24
CA ASP A 492 7.52 1.78 -24.46
C ASP A 492 6.93 0.63 -25.31
N TRP A 493 6.66 0.91 -26.58
CA TRP A 493 5.99 -0.02 -27.50
C TRP A 493 6.93 -0.76 -28.44
N SER A 494 8.12 -0.22 -28.71
CA SER A 494 9.10 -0.86 -29.57
C SER A 494 9.78 -2.06 -28.90
N ALA A 495 10.11 -3.07 -29.70
CA ALA A 495 10.98 -4.16 -29.26
C ALA A 495 12.37 -3.63 -28.90
N ASP A 496 12.94 -2.78 -29.76
CA ASP A 496 14.18 -2.03 -29.54
C ASP A 496 13.89 -0.55 -29.26
N PRO A 497 14.01 -0.09 -28.01
CA PRO A 497 13.79 1.29 -27.65
C PRO A 497 15.00 2.19 -27.91
N GLY A 498 16.15 1.65 -28.30
CA GLY A 498 17.39 2.42 -28.44
C GLY A 498 17.26 3.70 -29.27
N PRO A 499 16.82 3.60 -30.53
CA PRO A 499 16.70 4.77 -31.40
C PRO A 499 15.79 5.88 -30.81
N ALA A 500 14.72 5.49 -30.11
CA ALA A 500 13.81 6.43 -29.48
C ALA A 500 14.42 7.10 -28.23
N LEU A 501 15.16 6.33 -27.42
CA LEU A 501 15.86 6.85 -26.23
C LEU A 501 17.00 7.80 -26.61
N ASP A 502 17.79 7.45 -27.62
CA ASP A 502 18.90 8.28 -28.11
C ASP A 502 18.37 9.61 -28.69
N ALA A 503 17.28 9.53 -29.46
CA ALA A 503 16.56 10.71 -29.96
C ALA A 503 16.03 11.59 -28.83
N ALA A 504 15.46 10.99 -27.78
CA ALA A 504 14.92 11.73 -26.65
C ALA A 504 16.04 12.41 -25.87
N GLN A 505 17.16 11.72 -25.63
CA GLN A 505 18.33 12.28 -24.99
C GLN A 505 18.90 13.48 -25.75
N ALA A 506 18.98 13.40 -27.09
CA ALA A 506 19.45 14.51 -27.92
C ALA A 506 18.55 15.76 -27.75
N ILE A 507 17.22 15.59 -27.74
CA ILE A 507 16.27 16.69 -27.55
C ILE A 507 16.35 17.26 -26.12
N LEU A 508 16.44 16.40 -25.10
CA LEU A 508 16.57 16.83 -23.71
C LEU A 508 17.87 17.61 -23.48
N SER A 509 18.99 17.13 -24.01
CA SER A 509 20.29 17.80 -23.92
C SER A 509 20.26 19.16 -24.60
N ALA A 510 19.62 19.28 -25.76
CA ALA A 510 19.44 20.56 -26.46
C ALA A 510 18.52 21.55 -25.72
N ASN A 511 17.69 21.07 -24.80
CA ASN A 511 16.71 21.87 -24.05
C ASN A 511 16.97 21.86 -22.53
N LYS A 512 18.21 21.58 -22.11
CA LYS A 512 18.58 21.50 -20.69
C LYS A 512 18.19 22.78 -19.95
N GLY A 513 17.44 22.63 -18.85
CA GLY A 513 16.99 23.74 -18.01
C GLY A 513 15.66 24.39 -18.43
N ARG A 514 15.05 23.97 -19.54
CA ARG A 514 13.69 24.43 -19.87
C ARG A 514 12.66 23.76 -18.97
N LYS A 515 11.82 24.58 -18.33
CA LYS A 515 10.73 24.13 -17.44
C LYS A 515 9.54 23.52 -18.18
N GLU A 516 9.54 23.56 -19.52
CA GLU A 516 8.45 23.05 -20.35
C GLU A 516 8.39 21.52 -20.41
N ILE A 517 9.49 20.84 -20.10
CA ILE A 517 9.58 19.38 -20.19
C ILE A 517 9.14 18.76 -18.87
N SER A 518 8.13 17.89 -18.90
CA SER A 518 7.63 17.22 -17.69
C SER A 518 8.68 16.25 -17.16
N ALA A 519 8.96 16.33 -15.87
CA ALA A 519 9.86 15.41 -15.18
C ALA A 519 9.38 13.95 -15.26
N PHE A 520 8.07 13.71 -15.41
CA PHE A 520 7.52 12.36 -15.54
C PHE A 520 7.83 11.72 -16.90
N SER A 521 7.83 12.50 -17.98
CA SER A 521 8.23 12.03 -19.31
C SER A 521 9.69 11.57 -19.30
N VAL A 522 10.57 12.34 -18.64
CA VAL A 522 12.00 11.99 -18.48
C VAL A 522 12.18 10.79 -17.55
N LEU A 523 11.44 10.72 -16.43
CA LEU A 523 11.42 9.55 -15.56
C LEU A 523 11.07 8.29 -16.37
N ARG A 524 10.00 8.32 -17.17
CA ARG A 524 9.55 7.13 -17.89
C ARG A 524 10.60 6.67 -18.90
N LEU A 525 11.26 7.59 -19.60
CA LEU A 525 12.38 7.25 -20.49
C LEU A 525 13.53 6.60 -19.72
N ALA A 526 13.90 7.12 -18.55
CA ALA A 526 14.92 6.52 -17.69
C ALA A 526 14.54 5.10 -17.22
N GLN A 527 13.28 4.90 -16.85
CA GLN A 527 12.75 3.58 -16.50
C GLN A 527 12.81 2.60 -17.68
N ILE A 528 12.38 3.01 -18.86
CA ILE A 528 12.43 2.16 -20.07
C ILE A 528 13.88 1.80 -20.42
N ALA A 529 14.81 2.76 -20.33
CA ALA A 529 16.24 2.50 -20.55
C ALA A 529 16.77 1.45 -19.56
N ALA A 530 16.40 1.54 -18.27
CA ALA A 530 16.79 0.57 -17.25
C ALA A 530 16.16 -0.82 -17.47
N GLU A 531 14.86 -0.89 -17.79
CA GLU A 531 14.13 -2.13 -18.13
C GLU A 531 14.79 -2.87 -19.32
N LYS A 532 15.51 -2.15 -20.16
CA LYS A 532 16.16 -2.63 -21.39
C LYS A 532 17.67 -2.78 -21.27
N ASN A 533 18.16 -2.86 -20.03
CA ASN A 533 19.57 -3.04 -19.69
C ASN A 533 20.51 -1.95 -20.27
N LYS A 534 20.05 -0.69 -20.33
CA LYS A 534 20.87 0.49 -20.66
C LYS A 534 21.05 1.39 -19.44
N PRO A 535 21.76 0.94 -18.38
CA PRO A 535 21.83 1.65 -17.10
C PRO A 535 22.54 3.01 -17.21
N ASP A 536 23.55 3.14 -18.06
CA ASP A 536 24.29 4.40 -18.23
C ASP A 536 23.40 5.49 -18.83
N LEU A 537 22.69 5.16 -19.91
CA LEU A 537 21.71 6.06 -20.52
C LEU A 537 20.57 6.40 -19.56
N ALA A 538 20.10 5.43 -18.77
CA ALA A 538 19.07 5.66 -17.76
C ALA A 538 19.54 6.68 -16.71
N LYS A 539 20.80 6.56 -16.25
CA LYS A 539 21.43 7.49 -15.30
C LYS A 539 21.61 8.88 -15.92
N GLU A 540 22.02 8.97 -17.18
CA GLU A 540 22.13 10.23 -17.92
C GLU A 540 20.77 10.93 -18.02
N LEU A 541 19.71 10.20 -18.36
CA LEU A 541 18.33 10.72 -18.40
C LEU A 541 17.85 11.18 -17.02
N ALA A 542 18.11 10.39 -15.97
CA ALA A 542 17.76 10.79 -14.60
C ALA A 542 18.45 12.10 -14.18
N ASN A 543 19.71 12.30 -14.58
CA ASN A 543 20.46 13.52 -14.28
C ASN A 543 19.92 14.78 -15.00
N LEU A 544 19.08 14.62 -16.03
CA LEU A 544 18.41 15.73 -16.71
C LEU A 544 17.15 16.22 -15.97
N ILE A 545 16.69 15.49 -14.95
CA ILE A 545 15.56 15.89 -14.10
C ILE A 545 16.01 17.01 -13.15
N ALA A 546 15.30 18.15 -13.17
CA ALA A 546 15.65 19.31 -12.35
C ALA A 546 15.29 19.13 -10.86
N ASP A 547 14.16 18.50 -10.56
CA ASP A 547 13.70 18.26 -9.19
C ASP A 547 14.52 17.14 -8.53
N ASP A 548 15.17 17.43 -7.39
CA ASP A 548 16.05 16.46 -6.72
C ASP A 548 15.30 15.27 -6.12
N GLY A 549 14.06 15.47 -5.66
CA GLY A 549 13.21 14.38 -5.18
C GLY A 549 12.89 13.39 -6.29
N MET A 550 12.50 13.92 -7.46
CA MET A 550 12.16 13.14 -8.64
C MET A 550 13.40 12.51 -9.31
N LYS A 551 14.55 13.20 -9.28
CA LYS A 551 15.85 12.64 -9.71
C LYS A 551 16.25 11.45 -8.85
N ALA A 552 16.17 11.58 -7.52
CA ALA A 552 16.39 10.48 -6.59
C ALA A 552 15.40 9.32 -6.86
N TRP A 553 14.14 9.65 -7.15
CA TRP A 553 13.13 8.65 -7.50
C TRP A 553 13.48 7.90 -8.79
N ALA A 554 13.92 8.63 -9.82
CA ALA A 554 14.36 8.02 -11.07
C ALA A 554 15.51 7.03 -10.85
N ARG A 555 16.51 7.39 -10.03
CA ARG A 555 17.60 6.47 -9.65
C ARG A 555 17.10 5.23 -8.92
N GLY A 556 16.20 5.39 -7.94
CA GLY A 556 15.58 4.26 -7.27
C GLY A 556 14.78 3.35 -8.23
N ALA A 557 14.06 3.93 -9.18
CA ALA A 557 13.32 3.17 -10.19
C ALA A 557 14.24 2.46 -11.19
N ILE A 558 15.40 3.04 -11.52
CA ILE A 558 16.44 2.38 -12.34
C ILE A 558 16.96 1.14 -11.60
N VAL A 559 17.24 1.25 -10.30
CA VAL A 559 17.65 0.11 -9.47
C VAL A 559 16.57 -0.97 -9.49
N GLN A 560 15.31 -0.62 -9.25
CA GLN A 560 14.19 -1.56 -9.30
C GLN A 560 14.11 -2.29 -10.65
N ALA A 561 14.18 -1.56 -11.77
CA ALA A 561 14.08 -2.14 -13.10
C ALA A 561 15.25 -3.09 -13.40
N ARG A 562 16.47 -2.72 -12.99
CA ARG A 562 17.68 -3.56 -13.14
C ARG A 562 17.67 -4.78 -12.21
N SER A 563 17.02 -4.66 -11.05
CA SER A 563 16.85 -5.72 -10.05
C SER A 563 15.64 -6.63 -10.30
N GLY A 564 14.95 -6.50 -11.44
CA GLY A 564 13.77 -7.32 -11.76
C GLY A 564 14.04 -8.83 -11.73
N ALA A 565 12.98 -9.63 -11.71
CA ALA A 565 13.03 -11.08 -11.47
C ALA A 565 14.02 -11.88 -12.35
N GLY A 566 14.38 -11.37 -13.54
CA GLY A 566 15.34 -12.01 -14.44
C GLY A 566 16.81 -11.69 -14.17
N SER A 567 17.12 -10.71 -13.30
CA SER A 567 18.49 -10.28 -13.03
C SER A 567 19.22 -11.27 -12.13
N LYS A 568 20.42 -11.66 -12.55
CA LYS A 568 21.34 -12.55 -11.80
C LYS A 568 22.44 -11.78 -11.07
N ASP A 569 22.55 -10.48 -11.34
CA ASP A 569 23.61 -9.65 -10.79
C ASP A 569 23.22 -9.15 -9.40
N LYS A 570 24.18 -9.18 -8.47
CA LYS A 570 24.05 -8.47 -7.20
C LYS A 570 23.97 -6.97 -7.47
N ALA A 571 23.03 -6.32 -6.80
CA ALA A 571 22.87 -4.88 -6.83
C ALA A 571 23.97 -4.21 -6.00
N ASP A 572 24.64 -3.24 -6.62
CA ASP A 572 25.63 -2.40 -5.96
C ASP A 572 24.93 -1.19 -5.33
N GLU A 573 25.30 -0.86 -4.09
CA GLU A 573 24.77 0.31 -3.38
C GLU A 573 25.03 1.62 -4.13
N SER A 574 26.13 1.69 -4.89
CA SER A 574 26.47 2.84 -5.73
C SER A 574 25.43 3.16 -6.81
N TRP A 575 24.53 2.22 -7.14
CA TRP A 575 23.46 2.48 -8.12
C TRP A 575 22.43 3.49 -7.61
N VAL A 576 22.28 3.65 -6.29
CA VAL A 576 21.32 4.58 -5.68
C VAL A 576 21.87 6.02 -5.64
N GLU A 577 23.20 6.18 -5.62
CA GLU A 577 23.91 7.46 -5.40
C GLU A 577 23.39 8.21 -4.16
N LEU A 578 23.66 7.65 -2.98
CA LEU A 578 23.27 8.28 -1.73
C LEU A 578 23.96 9.64 -1.54
N PRO A 579 23.27 10.61 -0.92
CA PRO A 579 23.91 11.81 -0.42
C PRO A 579 25.05 11.46 0.56
N PRO A 580 26.07 12.32 0.69
CA PRO A 580 27.12 12.15 1.68
C PRO A 580 26.57 11.91 3.10
N ALA A 581 27.23 11.05 3.88
CA ALA A 581 26.74 10.61 5.21
C ALA A 581 26.59 11.77 6.22
N ASP A 582 27.31 12.87 6.03
CA ASP A 582 27.19 14.11 6.81
C ASP A 582 25.91 14.91 6.52
N LYS A 583 25.13 14.51 5.49
CA LYS A 583 23.91 15.22 5.04
C LYS A 583 22.66 14.33 5.03
N PRO A 584 22.24 13.75 6.17
CA PRO A 584 21.06 12.88 6.22
C PRO A 584 19.75 13.57 5.82
N LYS A 585 19.69 14.90 5.89
CA LYS A 585 18.52 15.70 5.45
C LYS A 585 18.35 15.77 3.93
N GLU A 586 19.37 15.40 3.16
CA GLU A 586 19.31 15.32 1.70
C GLU A 586 18.77 13.97 1.21
N VAL A 587 18.57 12.99 2.12
CA VAL A 587 17.90 11.74 1.78
C VAL A 587 16.45 12.05 1.36
N ARG A 588 15.98 11.33 0.34
CA ARG A 588 14.68 11.50 -0.32
C ARG A 588 14.02 10.14 -0.43
N ALA A 589 12.70 10.11 -0.61
CA ALA A 589 11.95 8.85 -0.79
C ALA A 589 12.53 7.96 -1.90
N GLY A 590 13.04 8.54 -2.99
CA GLY A 590 13.68 7.79 -4.07
C GLY A 590 14.96 7.05 -3.69
N HIS A 591 15.78 7.62 -2.79
CA HIS A 591 16.97 6.95 -2.27
C HIS A 591 16.57 5.74 -1.40
N ALA A 592 15.58 5.93 -0.53
CA ALA A 592 15.03 4.88 0.31
C ALA A 592 14.42 3.73 -0.53
N TRP A 593 13.69 4.07 -1.60
CA TRP A 593 13.17 3.09 -2.56
C TRP A 593 14.29 2.28 -3.23
N GLY A 594 15.34 2.95 -3.71
CA GLY A 594 16.50 2.30 -4.30
C GLY A 594 17.17 1.31 -3.33
N LEU A 595 17.44 1.73 -2.10
CA LEU A 595 18.06 0.89 -1.07
C LEU A 595 17.23 -0.35 -0.73
N LEU A 596 15.90 -0.20 -0.66
CA LEU A 596 15.00 -1.33 -0.47
C LEU A 596 15.17 -2.37 -1.58
N TRP A 597 15.23 -1.93 -2.85
CA TRP A 597 15.41 -2.83 -3.99
C TRP A 597 16.81 -3.44 -4.08
N VAL A 598 17.87 -2.71 -3.66
CA VAL A 598 19.22 -3.28 -3.54
C VAL A 598 19.22 -4.45 -2.57
N ALA A 599 18.73 -4.23 -1.35
CA ALA A 599 18.71 -5.27 -0.31
C ALA A 599 17.81 -6.46 -0.68
N ARG A 600 16.64 -6.19 -1.28
CA ARG A 600 15.71 -7.20 -1.77
C ARG A 600 16.35 -8.11 -2.81
N GLN A 601 16.98 -7.52 -3.82
CA GLN A 601 17.66 -8.26 -4.89
C GLN A 601 18.83 -9.09 -4.36
N ASN A 602 19.68 -8.49 -3.50
CA ASN A 602 20.85 -9.18 -2.97
C ASN A 602 20.46 -10.35 -2.08
N THR A 603 19.41 -10.19 -1.26
CA THR A 603 18.90 -11.26 -0.40
C THR A 603 18.25 -12.37 -1.20
N ARG A 604 17.48 -12.03 -2.25
CA ARG A 604 16.94 -13.02 -3.19
C ARG A 604 18.06 -13.86 -3.80
N LEU A 605 19.13 -13.22 -4.30
CA LEU A 605 20.24 -13.95 -4.91
C LEU A 605 21.11 -14.74 -3.92
N SER A 606 21.33 -14.22 -2.71
CA SER A 606 22.23 -14.85 -1.74
C SER A 606 21.56 -15.91 -0.86
N GLY A 607 20.28 -15.72 -0.53
CA GLY A 607 19.57 -16.51 0.48
C GLY A 607 20.11 -16.36 1.91
N ASP A 608 21.12 -15.52 2.13
CA ASP A 608 21.77 -15.33 3.44
C ASP A 608 21.45 -13.96 4.03
N HIS A 609 20.33 -13.91 4.77
CA HIS A 609 19.91 -12.68 5.44
C HIS A 609 20.94 -12.16 6.45
N SER A 610 21.79 -13.02 7.02
CA SER A 610 22.76 -12.62 8.05
C SER A 610 23.95 -11.86 7.43
N ALA A 611 24.39 -12.28 6.25
CA ALA A 611 25.40 -11.58 5.47
C ALA A 611 24.87 -10.24 4.96
N GLU A 612 23.66 -10.23 4.39
CA GLU A 612 23.05 -9.01 3.88
C GLU A 612 22.72 -8.02 5.01
N LEU A 613 22.30 -8.49 6.20
CA LEU A 613 22.06 -7.63 7.36
C LEU A 613 23.35 -6.96 7.86
N LYS A 614 24.50 -7.65 7.79
CA LYS A 614 25.80 -7.03 8.11
C LYS A 614 26.12 -5.90 7.16
N ILE A 615 25.86 -6.07 5.86
CA ILE A 615 26.06 -5.02 4.84
C ILE A 615 25.10 -3.85 5.11
N VAL A 616 23.80 -4.12 5.28
CA VAL A 616 22.79 -3.10 5.56
C VAL A 616 23.12 -2.29 6.81
N ASN A 617 23.67 -2.92 7.87
CA ASN A 617 24.06 -2.21 9.09
C ASN A 617 25.27 -1.26 8.90
N THR A 618 25.98 -1.33 7.76
CA THR A 618 27.04 -0.36 7.41
C THR A 618 26.51 0.85 6.65
N TRP A 619 25.25 0.83 6.21
CA TRP A 619 24.62 1.95 5.51
C TRP A 619 24.39 3.16 6.43
N PRO A 620 24.17 4.36 5.86
CA PRO A 620 23.71 5.50 6.65
C PRO A 620 22.45 5.15 7.46
N THR A 621 22.34 5.66 8.69
CA THR A 621 21.26 5.29 9.64
C THR A 621 19.86 5.40 9.04
N VAL A 622 19.61 6.38 8.18
CA VAL A 622 18.31 6.58 7.50
C VAL A 622 17.99 5.47 6.49
N GLY A 623 19.01 4.80 5.94
CA GLY A 623 18.89 3.72 4.96
C GLY A 623 18.68 2.33 5.57
N ILE A 624 19.12 2.11 6.82
CA ILE A 624 19.06 0.80 7.50
C ILE A 624 17.63 0.21 7.52
N PRO A 625 16.57 0.97 7.86
CA PRO A 625 15.19 0.46 7.83
C PRO A 625 14.78 -0.12 6.48
N PHE A 626 15.16 0.55 5.38
CA PHE A 626 14.82 0.13 4.03
C PHE A 626 15.60 -1.10 3.61
N GLY A 627 16.84 -1.22 4.04
CA GLY A 627 17.63 -2.44 3.85
C GLY A 627 17.01 -3.64 4.57
N LYS A 628 16.59 -3.49 5.83
CA LYS A 628 15.92 -4.56 6.59
C LYS A 628 14.58 -4.98 5.96
N ALA A 629 13.76 -4.01 5.56
CA ALA A 629 12.51 -4.27 4.84
C ALA A 629 12.77 -4.97 3.49
N GLY A 630 13.82 -4.56 2.78
CA GLY A 630 14.27 -5.19 1.54
C GLY A 630 14.70 -6.64 1.76
N ILE A 631 15.50 -6.94 2.80
CA ILE A 631 15.89 -8.30 3.16
C ILE A 631 14.65 -9.18 3.42
N ALA A 632 13.69 -8.69 4.21
CA ALA A 632 12.46 -9.43 4.50
C ALA A 632 11.68 -9.79 3.22
N LEU A 633 11.51 -8.82 2.30
CA LEU A 633 10.87 -9.07 1.01
C LEU A 633 11.69 -9.99 0.10
N GLY A 634 13.00 -9.88 0.11
CA GLY A 634 13.90 -10.71 -0.71
C GLY A 634 13.91 -12.17 -0.29
N LEU A 635 13.72 -12.46 1.00
CA LEU A 635 13.52 -13.82 1.50
C LEU A 635 12.23 -14.46 0.98
N GLN A 636 11.16 -13.67 0.82
CA GLN A 636 9.88 -14.15 0.28
C GLN A 636 9.87 -14.32 -1.25
N ASP A 637 10.80 -13.67 -1.95
CA ASP A 637 10.95 -13.82 -3.40
C ASP A 637 11.69 -15.14 -3.79
N ASN A 638 12.26 -15.86 -2.81
CA ASN A 638 12.92 -17.17 -2.97
C ASN A 638 11.98 -18.32 -2.64
#